data_AF-A0A0F4YIQ6-F1
#
_entry.id   AF-A0A0F4YIQ6-F1
#
_cell.length_a   1.000
_cell.length_b   1.000
_cell.length_c   1.000
_cell.angle_alpha   90.00
_cell.angle_beta   90.00
_cell.angle_gamma   90.00
#
_symmetry.space_group_name_H-M   'P 1'
#
loop_
_entity.id
_entity.type
_entity.pdbx_description
1 polymer ?
#
loop_
_entity_poly.entity_id
_entity_poly.type
_entity_poly.pdbx_seq_one_letter_code
_entity_poly.pdbx_strand_id
1 'polypeptide(L)'
;MGPRRANQVILDTSPSSPINVASYAQPMTTALQVAIVELLTSWDVHPTVVVGHSSGEIAAAFAAGHITAEEAIVAAYYRGYVNGLNGRDGAMLAVGLGADEVVAEVHKLGLEGQVQAGCHNSPENATMTGDADAIAVLSERLQDRGVFVRKLRTGGKAYHSHHMASLGPKLEELLQAVPYSTSKQKESKHKVEFISTVTAGVKEDGFDAAYWRTNMESPVLFSQAMQYILRQRKVHLVEIGPHSALELPLRQICSALGLTKDQIPYSTAMSRGKDGATCILDLMGRLYLHSQPVSFDKVNSLAESSHVRVIPDLPPYPWQHDKILWKEPRASSELRLRRHPHHELLGSLIPGGDGRNLQWRNKLQLENVPWLEGHKLEKTVIFPAAGYVAMAVEAVTKATEDLICGEKTEVILRNVKIHSALMLAVDEIELFTMLRPRSASSGCGLSSWWEFEILSNQDGASVLHSTGSISVQLQIEEPLNRQIPTAALKPLPIRACYRRLAQLGLNFGPDFQSLERLWTATSGYARSEVSHPQQQAVQKPFSIVHPIVIDALLQTGIVAHARGSVAQLEGMVPVFIESAAFKAIPTSERVQIKTIDARANYAGTKTTSLDAQLLDSNGRVYARLTGARMTPYTPAFSSEPAIQRQPIARVVWKPCILNFGPNRNISKQSNLIWTRGSTAIDSHPKNGSDWTPILSIVGFMHPRLRILELLDSAEAVHEMWQARAKAIDIPPNYSVGYMSPDGQVYAARLGHASTSDLDLEPVIPHKGQVYDVILSSKVL
;
A
#
# COMPACT_ATOMS: atom_id res chain seq x y z
N MET A 1 36.02 -22.62 78.31
CA MET A 1 35.96 -22.71 76.84
C MET A 1 36.74 -21.52 76.29
N GLY A 2 37.63 -21.72 75.31
CA GLY A 2 38.33 -20.60 74.66
C GLY A 2 37.34 -19.67 73.94
N PRO A 3 37.76 -18.43 73.58
CA PRO A 3 36.92 -17.51 72.85
C PRO A 3 36.49 -18.12 71.51
N ARG A 4 35.18 -18.24 71.28
CA ARG A 4 34.65 -18.65 69.98
C ARG A 4 34.81 -17.51 68.99
N ARG A 5 35.19 -17.83 67.74
CA ARG A 5 35.25 -16.84 66.67
C ARG A 5 33.84 -16.36 66.30
N ALA A 6 33.72 -15.12 65.82
CA ALA A 6 32.45 -14.52 65.41
C ALA A 6 31.65 -15.41 64.44
N ASN A 7 32.31 -15.95 63.42
CA ASN A 7 31.68 -16.86 62.45
C ASN A 7 31.12 -18.15 63.09
N GLN A 8 31.78 -18.69 64.10
CA GLN A 8 31.28 -19.88 64.83
C GLN A 8 30.03 -19.56 65.64
N VAL A 9 29.94 -18.35 66.22
CA VAL A 9 28.75 -17.93 66.98
C VAL A 9 27.57 -17.65 66.05
N ILE A 10 27.82 -17.03 64.89
CA ILE A 10 26.77 -16.73 63.88
C ILE A 10 26.22 -18.02 63.26
N LEU A 11 27.07 -19.01 62.99
CA LEU A 11 26.67 -20.30 62.40
C LEU A 11 26.11 -21.29 63.43
N ASP A 12 26.20 -20.99 64.74
CA ASP A 12 25.65 -21.85 65.79
C ASP A 12 24.13 -21.68 65.88
N THR A 13 23.43 -22.66 65.31
CA THR A 13 21.95 -22.74 65.30
C THR A 13 21.38 -23.41 66.55
N SER A 14 22.21 -23.78 67.52
CA SER A 14 21.73 -24.44 68.74
C SER A 14 20.92 -23.47 69.63
N PRO A 15 19.95 -23.98 70.42
CA PRO A 15 19.20 -23.16 71.37
C PRO A 15 20.09 -22.47 72.43
N SER A 16 21.27 -23.01 72.70
CA SER A 16 22.28 -22.49 73.63
C SER A 16 23.31 -21.58 72.95
N SER A 17 23.09 -21.18 71.69
CA SER A 17 23.98 -20.27 70.98
C SER A 17 24.20 -18.98 71.77
N PRO A 18 25.46 -18.54 71.96
CA PRO A 18 25.77 -17.35 72.74
C PRO A 18 25.34 -16.06 72.01
N ILE A 19 24.84 -16.13 70.77
CA ILE A 19 24.35 -14.99 69.99
C ILE A 19 23.25 -14.19 70.71
N ASN A 20 22.53 -14.81 71.65
CA ASN A 20 21.49 -14.16 72.44
C ASN A 20 22.02 -13.46 73.71
N VAL A 21 23.30 -13.59 74.03
CA VAL A 21 23.94 -12.91 75.17
C VAL A 21 24.36 -11.50 74.75
N ALA A 22 24.10 -10.50 75.57
CA ALA A 22 24.30 -9.07 75.25
C ALA A 22 25.70 -8.74 74.69
N SER A 23 26.75 -9.34 75.26
CA SER A 23 28.15 -9.17 74.86
C SER A 23 28.46 -9.68 73.44
N TYR A 24 27.61 -10.54 72.88
CA TYR A 24 27.69 -10.99 71.49
C TYR A 24 26.60 -10.34 70.63
N ALA A 25 25.36 -10.30 71.11
CA ALA A 25 24.20 -9.81 70.36
C ALA A 25 24.38 -8.37 69.85
N GLN A 26 24.84 -7.46 70.71
CA GLN A 26 25.00 -6.04 70.37
C GLN A 26 26.07 -5.83 69.29
N PRO A 27 27.35 -6.25 69.48
CA PRO A 27 28.37 -6.06 68.46
C PRO A 27 28.06 -6.83 67.15
N MET A 28 27.44 -8.02 67.21
CA MET A 28 27.07 -8.76 65.99
C MET A 28 25.96 -8.06 65.21
N THR A 29 24.97 -7.49 65.90
CA THR A 29 23.90 -6.71 65.26
C THR A 29 24.47 -5.45 64.63
N THR A 30 25.32 -4.71 65.34
CA THR A 30 25.97 -3.51 64.81
C THR A 30 26.87 -3.84 63.62
N ALA A 31 27.66 -4.92 63.68
CA ALA A 31 28.50 -5.36 62.57
C ALA A 31 27.67 -5.67 61.32
N LEU A 32 26.54 -6.37 61.48
CA LEU A 32 25.63 -6.64 60.37
C LEU A 32 25.05 -5.35 59.79
N GLN A 33 24.60 -4.42 60.63
CA GLN A 33 24.01 -3.16 60.18
C GLN A 33 25.05 -2.30 59.43
N VAL A 34 26.26 -2.18 59.96
CA VAL A 34 27.41 -1.50 59.31
C VAL A 34 27.70 -2.13 57.95
N ALA A 35 27.83 -3.46 57.88
CA ALA A 35 28.10 -4.17 56.63
C ALA A 35 27.01 -3.98 55.58
N ILE A 36 25.73 -3.95 55.99
CA ILE A 36 24.61 -3.65 55.08
C ILE A 36 24.71 -2.21 54.57
N VAL A 37 24.98 -1.24 55.46
CA VAL A 37 25.13 0.17 55.07
C VAL A 37 26.29 0.35 54.09
N GLU A 38 27.44 -0.28 54.34
CA GLU A 38 28.59 -0.26 53.42
C GLU A 38 28.25 -0.87 52.06
N LEU A 39 27.54 -2.01 52.05
CA LEU A 39 27.11 -2.66 50.81
C LEU A 39 26.18 -1.74 50.01
N LEU A 40 25.17 -1.14 50.66
CA LEU A 40 24.26 -0.19 50.02
C LEU A 40 25.01 1.03 49.48
N THR A 41 25.95 1.56 50.26
CA THR A 41 26.82 2.68 49.86
C THR A 41 27.66 2.31 48.63
N SER A 42 28.20 1.09 48.57
CA SER A 42 28.95 0.58 47.41
C SER A 42 28.09 0.49 46.14
N TRP A 43 26.78 0.34 46.29
CA TRP A 43 25.78 0.35 45.22
C TRP A 43 25.16 1.72 44.96
N ASP A 44 25.72 2.77 45.56
CA ASP A 44 25.25 4.17 45.45
C ASP A 44 23.88 4.44 46.08
N VAL A 45 23.46 3.58 47.01
CA VAL A 45 22.24 3.77 47.79
C VAL A 45 22.60 4.44 49.12
N HIS A 46 22.29 5.73 49.24
CA HIS A 46 22.61 6.55 50.41
C HIS A 46 21.33 6.99 51.13
N PRO A 47 21.30 6.98 52.48
CA PRO A 47 20.18 7.54 53.22
C PRO A 47 20.18 9.07 53.16
N THR A 48 19.00 9.69 53.17
CA THR A 48 18.87 11.15 53.36
C THR A 48 18.69 11.52 54.84
N VAL A 49 18.15 10.59 55.62
CA VAL A 49 17.88 10.73 57.05
C VAL A 49 18.02 9.36 57.71
N VAL A 50 18.56 9.32 58.91
CA VAL A 50 18.74 8.10 59.70
C VAL A 50 18.19 8.28 61.10
N VAL A 51 17.65 7.21 61.65
CA VAL A 51 17.15 7.11 63.01
C VAL A 51 17.45 5.70 63.50
N GLY A 52 18.00 5.58 64.71
CA GLY A 52 18.29 4.30 65.32
C GLY A 52 17.34 3.99 66.46
N HIS A 53 17.02 2.73 66.69
CA HIS A 53 16.30 2.31 67.90
C HIS A 53 17.31 1.74 68.89
N SER A 54 17.45 2.35 70.08
CA SER A 54 18.39 1.87 71.11
C SER A 54 19.83 1.75 70.57
N SER A 55 20.46 0.57 70.64
CA SER A 55 21.76 0.25 70.03
C SER A 55 21.83 0.44 68.53
N GLY A 56 20.70 0.48 67.83
CA GLY A 56 20.64 0.82 66.41
C GLY A 56 21.15 2.23 66.11
N GLU A 57 21.18 3.14 67.09
CA GLU A 57 21.78 4.47 66.90
C GLU A 57 23.27 4.44 66.61
N ILE A 58 23.98 3.40 67.08
CA ILE A 58 25.41 3.23 66.78
C ILE A 58 25.59 3.06 65.27
N ALA A 59 24.82 2.17 64.64
CA ALA A 59 24.86 1.97 63.19
C ALA A 59 24.28 3.17 62.41
N ALA A 60 23.27 3.86 62.96
CA ALA A 60 22.75 5.08 62.34
C ALA A 60 23.79 6.22 62.34
N ALA A 61 24.59 6.36 63.40
CA ALA A 61 25.65 7.37 63.48
C ALA A 61 26.76 7.08 62.46
N PHE A 62 27.10 5.80 62.27
CA PHE A 62 27.97 5.36 61.19
C PHE A 62 27.37 5.68 59.81
N ALA A 63 26.09 5.37 59.58
CA ALA A 63 25.41 5.64 58.31
C ALA A 63 25.30 7.14 57.98
N ALA A 64 25.29 8.01 59.00
CA ALA A 64 25.36 9.46 58.83
C ALA A 64 26.79 10.01 58.68
N GLY A 65 27.82 9.17 58.82
CA GLY A 65 29.23 9.56 58.73
C GLY A 65 29.78 10.27 59.97
N HIS A 66 29.10 10.18 61.11
CA HIS A 66 29.55 10.80 62.36
C HIS A 66 30.59 9.98 63.12
N ILE A 67 30.60 8.66 62.92
CA ILE A 67 31.59 7.73 63.50
C ILE A 67 32.07 6.74 62.44
N THR A 68 33.26 6.21 62.63
CA THR A 68 33.87 5.14 61.84
C THR A 68 33.26 3.77 62.15
N ALA A 69 33.51 2.78 61.28
CA ALA A 69 33.07 1.41 61.52
C ALA A 69 33.75 0.83 62.77
N GLU A 70 35.03 1.16 62.99
CA GLU A 70 35.80 0.77 64.16
C GLU A 70 35.20 1.35 65.44
N GLU A 71 34.89 2.64 65.45
CA GLU A 71 34.19 3.31 66.57
C GLU A 71 32.83 2.68 66.85
N ALA A 72 32.05 2.38 65.81
CA ALA A 72 30.74 1.73 65.95
C ALA A 72 30.86 0.35 66.61
N ILE A 73 31.82 -0.47 66.19
CA ILE A 73 32.03 -1.81 66.76
C ILE A 73 32.54 -1.73 68.20
N VAL A 74 33.46 -0.80 68.49
CA VAL A 74 33.99 -0.58 69.84
C VAL A 74 32.87 -0.13 70.79
N ALA A 75 32.05 0.83 70.37
CA ALA A 75 30.89 1.29 71.13
C ALA A 75 29.91 0.14 71.43
N ALA A 76 29.57 -0.66 70.42
CA ALA A 76 28.67 -1.80 70.57
C ALA A 76 29.27 -2.91 71.45
N TYR A 77 30.58 -3.17 71.33
CA TYR A 77 31.29 -4.17 72.13
C TYR A 77 31.31 -3.80 73.61
N TYR A 78 31.77 -2.59 73.96
CA TYR A 78 31.83 -2.17 75.36
C TYR A 78 30.45 -2.01 75.97
N ARG A 79 29.45 -1.55 75.20
CA ARG A 79 28.05 -1.53 75.65
C ARG A 79 27.55 -2.94 75.96
N GLY A 80 27.81 -3.92 75.08
CA GLY A 80 27.45 -5.32 75.32
C GLY A 80 28.18 -5.93 76.52
N TYR A 81 29.47 -5.62 76.68
CA TYR A 81 30.32 -6.06 77.79
C TYR A 81 29.81 -5.52 79.13
N VAL A 82 29.61 -4.21 79.24
CA VAL A 82 29.13 -3.55 80.47
C VAL A 82 27.74 -4.06 80.87
N ASN A 83 26.85 -4.27 79.89
CA ASN A 83 25.55 -4.89 80.15
C ASN A 83 25.66 -6.33 80.68
N GLY A 84 26.70 -7.06 80.27
CA GLY A 84 27.03 -8.39 80.79
C GLY A 84 27.44 -8.38 82.27
N LEU A 85 27.97 -7.26 82.78
CA LEU A 85 28.36 -7.10 84.19
C LEU A 85 27.18 -6.88 85.14
N ASN A 86 25.98 -6.58 84.61
CA ASN A 86 24.82 -6.31 85.45
C ASN A 86 24.42 -7.55 86.27
N GLY A 87 24.58 -7.51 87.60
CA GLY A 87 24.17 -8.58 88.50
C GLY A 87 22.70 -8.52 88.94
N ARG A 88 21.97 -7.45 88.61
CA ARG A 88 20.56 -7.28 88.99
C ARG A 88 19.65 -8.07 88.06
N ASP A 89 18.56 -8.62 88.62
CA ASP A 89 17.51 -9.27 87.84
C ASP A 89 16.50 -8.24 87.34
N GLY A 90 16.51 -8.01 86.03
CA GLY A 90 15.65 -7.03 85.37
C GLY A 90 14.83 -7.66 84.26
N ALA A 91 13.80 -6.94 83.81
CA ALA A 91 12.97 -7.39 82.70
C ALA A 91 12.57 -6.23 81.78
N MET A 92 12.16 -6.60 80.56
CA MET A 92 11.47 -5.70 79.63
C MET A 92 10.17 -6.34 79.17
N LEU A 93 9.13 -5.52 79.08
CA LEU A 93 7.76 -5.91 78.73
C LEU A 93 7.29 -5.04 77.57
N ALA A 94 7.04 -5.65 76.41
CA ALA A 94 6.33 -4.96 75.33
C ALA A 94 4.84 -4.90 75.68
N VAL A 95 4.23 -3.72 75.58
CA VAL A 95 2.85 -3.44 75.96
C VAL A 95 2.10 -2.81 74.78
N GLY A 96 0.88 -3.28 74.51
CA GLY A 96 -0.01 -2.77 73.47
C GLY A 96 -0.77 -1.50 73.88
N LEU A 97 -0.09 -0.56 74.52
CA LEU A 97 -0.59 0.76 74.91
C LEU A 97 0.51 1.81 74.68
N GLY A 98 0.13 3.07 74.58
CA GLY A 98 1.07 4.19 74.55
C GLY A 98 1.83 4.32 75.88
N ALA A 99 3.06 4.84 75.83
CA ALA A 99 3.94 4.92 77.01
C ALA A 99 3.29 5.70 78.17
N ASP A 100 2.62 6.82 77.87
CA ASP A 100 1.99 7.67 78.89
C ASP A 100 0.85 6.95 79.61
N GLU A 101 0.07 6.13 78.89
CA GLU A 101 -0.99 5.30 79.47
C GLU A 101 -0.44 4.24 80.41
N VAL A 102 0.68 3.60 80.04
CA VAL A 102 1.30 2.56 80.87
C VAL A 102 1.99 3.19 82.09
N VAL A 103 2.61 4.36 81.93
CA VAL A 103 3.19 5.12 83.05
C VAL A 103 2.11 5.51 84.06
N ALA A 104 0.91 5.90 83.62
CA ALA A 104 -0.22 6.14 84.52
C ALA A 104 -0.63 4.89 85.33
N GLU A 105 -0.48 3.68 84.76
CA GLU A 105 -0.72 2.43 85.50
C GLU A 105 0.41 2.10 86.47
N VAL A 106 1.66 2.37 86.10
CA VAL A 106 2.82 2.27 87.02
C VAL A 106 2.60 3.13 88.25
N HIS A 107 2.12 4.37 88.08
CA HIS A 107 1.77 5.26 89.18
C HIS A 107 0.64 4.71 90.06
N LYS A 108 -0.43 4.17 89.46
CA LYS A 108 -1.54 3.57 90.22
C LYS A 108 -1.12 2.36 91.05
N LEU A 109 -0.09 1.64 90.61
CA LEU A 109 0.44 0.45 91.29
C LEU A 109 1.54 0.77 92.31
N GLY A 110 1.97 2.04 92.44
CA GLY A 110 3.05 2.42 93.36
C GLY A 110 4.42 1.88 92.92
N LEU A 111 4.62 1.64 91.62
CA LEU A 111 5.83 1.04 91.05
C LEU A 111 6.83 2.10 90.55
N GLU A 112 6.67 3.37 90.94
CA GLU A 112 7.58 4.44 90.59
C GLU A 112 9.01 4.16 91.06
N GLY A 113 9.99 4.42 90.18
CA GLY A 113 11.41 4.15 90.46
C GLY A 113 11.81 2.68 90.30
N GLN A 114 10.86 1.75 90.17
CA GLN A 114 11.11 0.33 89.89
C GLN A 114 10.81 -0.04 88.43
N VAL A 115 9.83 0.62 87.81
CA VAL A 115 9.47 0.45 86.39
C VAL A 115 9.38 1.81 85.71
N GLN A 116 9.93 1.90 84.49
CA GLN A 116 9.83 3.07 83.63
C GLN A 116 9.56 2.68 82.18
N ALA A 117 9.10 3.63 81.36
CA ALA A 117 9.02 3.46 79.93
C ALA A 117 10.42 3.51 79.32
N GLY A 118 10.94 2.37 78.85
CA GLY A 118 12.26 2.29 78.23
C GLY A 118 12.23 2.61 76.74
N CYS A 119 11.14 2.28 76.05
CA CYS A 119 10.97 2.61 74.63
C CYS A 119 9.55 3.10 74.33
N HIS A 120 9.45 4.26 73.69
CA HIS A 120 8.23 4.82 73.12
C HIS A 120 8.18 4.41 71.63
N ASN A 121 7.68 3.21 71.31
CA ASN A 121 7.78 2.66 69.96
C ASN A 121 6.71 3.23 69.01
N SER A 122 5.47 3.40 69.47
CA SER A 122 4.38 4.00 68.70
C SER A 122 3.33 4.59 69.66
N PRO A 123 2.30 5.32 69.17
CA PRO A 123 1.20 5.79 70.01
C PRO A 123 0.45 4.68 70.77
N GLU A 124 0.57 3.43 70.32
CA GLU A 124 -0.13 2.26 70.88
C GLU A 124 0.85 1.13 71.26
N ASN A 125 2.15 1.42 71.32
CA ASN A 125 3.18 0.43 71.63
C ASN A 125 4.30 1.04 72.45
N ALA A 126 4.48 0.53 73.67
CA ALA A 126 5.57 0.90 74.55
C ALA A 126 6.33 -0.34 75.01
N THR A 127 7.58 -0.15 75.41
CA THR A 127 8.35 -1.18 76.13
C THR A 127 8.69 -0.67 77.52
N MET A 128 8.11 -1.31 78.53
CA MET A 128 8.39 -1.03 79.93
C MET A 128 9.62 -1.81 80.37
N THR A 129 10.41 -1.23 81.26
CA THR A 129 11.66 -1.80 81.73
C THR A 129 11.87 -1.49 83.20
N GLY A 130 12.47 -2.42 83.94
CA GLY A 130 12.68 -2.26 85.37
C GLY A 130 13.01 -3.55 86.09
N ASP A 131 12.78 -3.53 87.41
CA ASP A 131 12.95 -4.69 88.29
C ASP A 131 12.03 -5.85 87.86
N ALA A 132 12.55 -7.08 87.88
CA ALA A 132 11.88 -8.23 87.26
C ALA A 132 10.54 -8.59 87.93
N ASP A 133 10.45 -8.43 89.25
CA ASP A 133 9.26 -8.60 90.08
C ASP A 133 8.23 -7.48 89.83
N ALA A 134 8.65 -6.22 89.81
CA ALA A 134 7.78 -5.09 89.51
C ALA A 134 7.19 -5.16 88.08
N ILE A 135 7.99 -5.60 87.09
CA ILE A 135 7.50 -5.88 85.73
C ILE A 135 6.49 -7.02 85.70
N ALA A 136 6.65 -8.04 86.56
CA ALA A 136 5.68 -9.14 86.65
C ALA A 136 4.33 -8.64 87.19
N VAL A 137 4.33 -7.81 88.24
CA VAL A 137 3.13 -7.16 88.79
C VAL A 137 2.42 -6.31 87.74
N LEU A 138 3.16 -5.48 86.99
CA LEU A 138 2.60 -4.68 85.91
C LEU A 138 2.00 -5.57 84.80
N SER A 139 2.70 -6.65 84.43
CA SER A 139 2.25 -7.59 83.40
C SER A 139 0.92 -8.25 83.78
N GLU A 140 0.79 -8.74 85.01
CA GLU A 140 -0.44 -9.36 85.50
C GLU A 140 -1.60 -8.36 85.48
N ARG A 141 -1.38 -7.15 85.99
CA ARG A 141 -2.39 -6.08 85.99
C ARG A 141 -2.88 -5.72 84.59
N LEU A 142 -1.98 -5.65 83.61
CA LEU A 142 -2.32 -5.33 82.22
C LEU A 142 -3.04 -6.50 81.54
N GLN A 143 -2.65 -7.75 81.83
CA GLN A 143 -3.33 -8.95 81.34
C GLN A 143 -4.77 -9.04 81.86
N ASP A 144 -5.00 -8.73 83.14
CA ASP A 144 -6.35 -8.68 83.73
C ASP A 144 -7.27 -7.68 83.03
N ARG A 145 -6.69 -6.61 82.46
CA ARG A 145 -7.41 -5.61 81.66
C ARG A 145 -7.58 -6.00 80.18
N GLY A 146 -7.10 -7.17 79.77
CA GLY A 146 -7.12 -7.63 78.39
C GLY A 146 -6.12 -6.91 77.48
N VAL A 147 -5.11 -6.22 78.04
CA VAL A 147 -4.09 -5.52 77.27
C VAL A 147 -3.02 -6.53 76.81
N PHE A 148 -2.61 -6.43 75.54
CA PHE A 148 -1.52 -7.23 75.03
C PHE A 148 -0.21 -6.90 75.78
N VAL A 149 0.42 -7.92 76.35
CA VAL A 149 1.76 -7.81 76.93
C VAL A 149 2.63 -9.00 76.52
N ARG A 150 3.92 -8.76 76.32
CA ARG A 150 4.91 -9.80 76.00
C ARG A 150 6.24 -9.51 76.65
N LYS A 151 6.69 -10.41 77.53
CA LYS A 151 8.05 -10.34 78.11
C LYS A 151 9.09 -10.53 76.99
N LEU A 152 10.04 -9.60 76.90
CA LEU A 152 11.11 -9.64 75.92
C LEU A 152 12.26 -10.55 76.40
N ARG A 153 12.92 -11.22 75.45
CA ARG A 153 14.06 -12.10 75.73
C ARG A 153 15.34 -11.28 75.90
N THR A 154 15.48 -10.58 77.01
CA THR A 154 16.63 -9.70 77.29
C THR A 154 17.70 -10.34 78.16
N GLY A 155 17.56 -11.62 78.53
CA GLY A 155 18.51 -12.33 79.39
C GLY A 155 18.57 -11.77 80.82
N GLY A 156 17.42 -11.34 81.35
CA GLY A 156 17.33 -10.76 82.70
C GLY A 156 17.84 -9.32 82.79
N LYS A 157 17.89 -8.58 81.67
CA LYS A 157 18.36 -7.20 81.62
C LYS A 157 17.21 -6.22 81.39
N ALA A 158 17.28 -5.09 82.09
CA ALA A 158 16.38 -3.95 81.97
C ALA A 158 17.11 -2.78 81.26
N TYR A 159 17.14 -2.79 79.93
CA TYR A 159 17.77 -1.72 79.14
C TYR A 159 16.96 -0.42 79.22
N HIS A 160 17.61 0.76 79.17
CA HIS A 160 16.96 2.08 79.26
C HIS A 160 16.22 2.29 80.60
N SER A 161 16.85 1.85 81.69
CA SER A 161 16.31 1.88 83.05
C SER A 161 17.33 2.40 84.07
N HIS A 162 16.89 2.57 85.32
CA HIS A 162 17.75 2.81 86.48
C HIS A 162 18.84 1.74 86.66
N HIS A 163 18.67 0.53 86.11
CA HIS A 163 19.75 -0.48 86.11
C HIS A 163 20.92 -0.02 85.25
N MET A 164 20.65 0.56 84.08
CA MET A 164 21.69 1.04 83.17
C MET A 164 22.42 2.26 83.73
N ALA A 165 21.72 3.13 84.47
CA ALA A 165 22.32 4.30 85.12
C ALA A 165 23.45 3.92 86.11
N SER A 166 23.37 2.75 86.73
CA SER A 166 24.46 2.25 87.61
C SER A 166 25.70 1.78 86.85
N LEU A 167 25.56 1.46 85.56
CA LEU A 167 26.61 0.92 84.71
C LEU A 167 27.17 1.95 83.72
N GLY A 168 26.42 3.01 83.43
CA GLY A 168 26.78 4.07 82.50
C GLY A 168 28.16 4.70 82.73
N PRO A 169 28.54 5.06 83.98
CA PRO A 169 29.88 5.58 84.26
C PRO A 169 31.01 4.64 83.82
N LYS A 170 30.81 3.32 83.93
CA LYS A 170 31.82 2.34 83.51
C LYS A 170 31.93 2.24 81.99
N LEU A 171 30.80 2.34 81.28
CA LEU A 171 30.79 2.40 79.82
C LEU A 171 31.53 3.65 79.33
N GLU A 172 31.24 4.80 79.93
CA GLU A 172 31.88 6.07 79.60
C GLU A 172 33.40 6.02 79.82
N GLU A 173 33.85 5.52 80.98
CA GLU A 173 35.28 5.31 81.29
C GLU A 173 35.97 4.43 80.23
N LEU A 174 35.36 3.28 79.89
CA LEU A 174 35.93 2.34 78.92
C LEU A 174 36.02 2.95 77.52
N LEU A 175 35.00 3.69 77.09
CA LEU A 175 35.00 4.35 75.77
C LEU A 175 35.98 5.53 75.71
N GLN A 176 36.18 6.28 76.81
CA GLN A 176 37.18 7.35 76.89
C GLN A 176 38.61 6.82 76.85
N ALA A 177 38.85 5.61 77.36
CA ALA A 177 40.16 4.96 77.36
C ALA A 177 40.58 4.43 75.97
N VAL A 178 39.66 4.36 75.00
CA VAL A 178 39.97 3.93 73.63
C VAL A 178 40.66 5.07 72.90
N PRO A 179 41.87 4.86 72.35
CA PRO A 179 42.55 5.87 71.56
C PRO A 179 41.86 6.02 70.21
N TYR A 180 40.86 6.90 70.12
CA TYR A 180 40.30 7.30 68.84
C TYR A 180 41.29 8.22 68.15
N SER A 181 41.75 7.82 66.97
CA SER A 181 42.27 8.79 66.01
C SER A 181 41.10 9.68 65.66
N THR A 182 41.16 10.98 65.96
CA THR A 182 40.15 11.99 65.58
C THR A 182 40.11 12.22 64.07
N SER A 183 40.25 11.15 63.26
CA SER A 183 39.97 11.16 61.85
C SER A 183 38.46 11.30 61.69
N LYS A 184 37.99 12.55 61.61
CA LYS A 184 36.73 12.84 60.92
C LYS A 184 36.71 12.00 59.64
N GLN A 185 35.68 11.19 59.44
CA GLN A 185 35.50 10.54 58.15
C GLN A 185 35.61 11.62 57.06
N LYS A 186 36.23 11.28 55.92
CA LYS A 186 36.27 12.15 54.74
C LYS A 186 34.87 12.74 54.54
N GLU A 187 34.78 14.06 54.37
CA GLU A 187 33.50 14.74 54.12
C GLU A 187 32.70 13.95 53.08
N SER A 188 31.61 13.33 53.55
CA SER A 188 30.69 12.61 52.65
C SER A 188 30.11 13.63 51.69
N LYS A 189 30.08 13.31 50.40
CA LYS A 189 29.38 14.14 49.40
C LYS A 189 27.87 14.23 49.68
N HIS A 190 27.33 13.28 50.46
CA HIS A 190 25.91 13.21 50.82
C HIS A 190 25.74 13.65 52.27
N LYS A 191 25.06 14.78 52.50
CA LYS A 191 24.67 15.23 53.84
C LYS A 191 23.51 14.37 54.33
N VAL A 192 23.76 13.53 55.33
CA VAL A 192 22.76 12.66 55.96
C VAL A 192 22.33 13.28 57.29
N GLU A 193 21.03 13.40 57.53
CA GLU A 193 20.50 13.95 58.78
C GLU A 193 20.31 12.84 59.83
N PHE A 194 20.94 12.99 61.01
CA PHE A 194 20.75 12.05 62.12
C PHE A 194 19.67 12.57 63.08
N ILE A 195 18.59 11.80 63.25
CA ILE A 195 17.54 12.07 64.23
C ILE A 195 17.76 11.17 65.45
N SER A 196 18.14 11.78 66.56
CA SER A 196 18.34 11.08 67.82
C SER A 196 17.00 10.68 68.43
N THR A 197 16.89 9.43 68.86
CA THR A 197 15.80 8.95 69.71
C THR A 197 16.04 9.23 71.19
N VAL A 198 17.20 9.73 71.58
CA VAL A 198 17.43 10.24 72.94
C VAL A 198 16.73 11.59 73.13
N THR A 199 16.82 12.49 72.13
CA THR A 199 16.26 13.85 72.20
C THR A 199 15.01 14.06 71.34
N ALA A 200 14.66 13.09 70.48
CA ALA A 200 13.60 13.21 69.47
C ALA A 200 13.81 14.38 68.49
N GLY A 201 15.06 14.66 68.11
CA GLY A 201 15.40 15.77 67.21
C GLY A 201 16.73 15.57 66.50
N VAL A 202 17.07 16.53 65.63
CA VAL A 202 18.33 16.53 64.87
C VAL A 202 19.51 16.64 65.82
N LYS A 203 20.55 15.83 65.58
CA LYS A 203 21.84 15.91 66.25
C LYS A 203 22.94 15.95 65.19
N GLU A 204 23.76 17.00 65.22
CA GLU A 204 24.82 17.21 64.21
C GLU A 204 26.22 16.84 64.73
N ASP A 205 26.45 16.87 66.04
CA ASP A 205 27.75 16.65 66.67
C ASP A 205 27.64 15.93 68.03
N GLY A 206 28.78 15.75 68.71
CA GLY A 206 28.84 15.22 70.08
C GLY A 206 28.46 13.75 70.19
N PHE A 207 28.99 12.90 69.30
CA PHE A 207 28.86 11.44 69.34
C PHE A 207 29.98 10.80 70.18
N ASP A 208 30.16 11.30 71.39
CA ASP A 208 31.23 10.90 72.31
C ASP A 208 30.80 9.83 73.32
N ALA A 209 31.71 9.45 74.22
CA ALA A 209 31.45 8.49 75.28
C ALA A 209 30.26 8.89 76.19
N ALA A 210 30.09 10.19 76.46
CA ALA A 210 28.98 10.69 77.25
C ALA A 210 27.64 10.48 76.53
N TYR A 211 27.59 10.73 75.22
CA TYR A 211 26.40 10.43 74.43
C TYR A 211 26.04 8.94 74.43
N TRP A 212 27.01 8.04 74.27
CA TRP A 212 26.74 6.60 74.28
C TRP A 212 26.28 6.08 75.65
N ARG A 213 26.76 6.70 76.73
CA ARG A 213 26.19 6.51 78.07
C ARG A 213 24.73 6.98 78.12
N THR A 214 24.47 8.22 77.72
CA THR A 214 23.11 8.77 77.72
C THR A 214 22.15 7.93 76.87
N ASN A 215 22.58 7.42 75.71
CA ASN A 215 21.81 6.51 74.85
C ASN A 215 21.50 5.15 75.51
N MET A 216 22.33 4.68 76.43
CA MET A 216 22.09 3.44 77.17
C MET A 216 21.13 3.63 78.36
N GLU A 217 21.13 4.82 78.96
CA GLU A 217 20.37 5.16 80.16
C GLU A 217 18.98 5.73 79.87
N SER A 218 18.86 6.54 78.81
CA SER A 218 17.66 7.33 78.51
C SER A 218 16.59 6.52 77.78
N PRO A 219 15.30 6.90 77.90
CA PRO A 219 14.24 6.28 77.12
C PRO A 219 14.44 6.48 75.61
N VAL A 220 14.06 5.48 74.81
CA VAL A 220 14.09 5.53 73.35
C VAL A 220 12.81 6.19 72.82
N LEU A 221 12.88 7.45 72.41
CA LEU A 221 11.78 8.25 71.86
C LEU A 221 11.56 8.00 70.36
N PHE A 222 11.44 6.73 69.97
CA PHE A 222 11.35 6.32 68.56
C PHE A 222 10.10 6.87 67.86
N SER A 223 8.94 6.80 68.51
CA SER A 223 7.68 7.35 67.98
C SER A 223 7.79 8.85 67.68
N GLN A 224 8.38 9.61 68.60
CA GLN A 224 8.56 11.05 68.48
C GLN A 224 9.56 11.39 67.36
N ALA A 225 10.71 10.70 67.31
CA ALA A 225 11.70 10.86 66.25
C ALA A 225 11.12 10.54 64.86
N MET A 226 10.34 9.45 64.74
CA MET A 226 9.69 9.11 63.47
C MET A 226 8.62 10.13 63.08
N GLN A 227 7.82 10.62 64.03
CA GLN A 227 6.86 11.69 63.76
C GLN A 227 7.54 12.99 63.32
N TYR A 228 8.72 13.31 63.86
CA TYR A 228 9.53 14.44 63.41
C TYR A 228 9.88 14.32 61.93
N ILE A 229 10.35 13.14 61.49
CA ILE A 229 10.70 12.87 60.09
C ILE A 229 9.46 12.95 59.19
N LEU A 230 8.41 12.20 59.54
CA LEU A 230 7.24 11.99 58.68
C LEU A 230 6.35 13.23 58.52
N ARG A 231 6.43 14.20 59.45
CA ARG A 231 5.73 15.49 59.31
C ARG A 231 6.41 16.44 58.32
N GLN A 232 7.70 16.27 58.06
CA GLN A 232 8.47 17.22 57.26
C GLN A 232 8.65 16.77 55.81
N ARG A 233 8.73 15.46 55.57
CA ARG A 233 9.07 14.93 54.24
C ARG A 233 8.54 13.51 54.04
N LYS A 234 8.28 13.17 52.77
CA LYS A 234 7.95 11.81 52.35
C LYS A 234 9.24 11.04 52.11
N VAL A 235 9.35 9.84 52.68
CA VAL A 235 10.54 8.99 52.62
C VAL A 235 10.15 7.54 52.36
N HIS A 236 11.04 6.81 51.69
CA HIS A 236 11.01 5.34 51.69
C HIS A 236 11.80 4.88 52.93
N LEU A 237 11.13 4.21 53.86
CA LEU A 237 11.77 3.70 55.07
C LEU A 237 12.43 2.35 54.80
N VAL A 238 13.74 2.26 55.06
CA VAL A 238 14.50 1.01 54.96
C VAL A 238 14.97 0.61 56.36
N GLU A 239 14.48 -0.51 56.87
CA GLU A 239 14.92 -1.06 58.15
C GLU A 239 16.21 -1.87 57.99
N ILE A 240 17.29 -1.37 58.59
CA ILE A 240 18.60 -2.00 58.60
C ILE A 240 18.75 -2.80 59.90
N GLY A 241 18.78 -4.12 59.78
CA GLY A 241 18.91 -5.03 60.92
C GLY A 241 18.71 -6.48 60.49
N PRO A 242 18.78 -7.45 61.43
CA PRO A 242 18.63 -8.88 61.12
C PRO A 242 17.18 -9.30 60.81
N HIS A 243 16.19 -8.43 61.07
CA HIS A 243 14.76 -8.68 60.85
C HIS A 243 13.96 -7.36 60.91
N SER A 244 12.72 -7.37 60.42
CA SER A 244 11.74 -6.27 60.48
C SER A 244 11.09 -6.14 61.86
N ALA A 245 11.88 -5.76 62.86
CA ALA A 245 11.40 -5.58 64.23
C ALA A 245 10.53 -4.32 64.40
N LEU A 246 10.73 -3.29 63.58
CA LEU A 246 10.08 -1.98 63.70
C LEU A 246 8.89 -1.78 62.75
N GLU A 247 8.59 -2.74 61.89
CA GLU A 247 7.47 -2.66 60.92
C GLU A 247 6.13 -2.35 61.58
N LEU A 248 5.79 -3.04 62.67
CA LEU A 248 4.53 -2.83 63.39
C LEU A 248 4.46 -1.42 64.04
N PRO A 249 5.44 -1.00 64.86
CA PRO A 249 5.49 0.37 65.37
C PRO A 249 5.38 1.44 64.29
N LEU A 250 6.13 1.30 63.19
CA LEU A 250 6.10 2.25 62.07
C LEU A 250 4.71 2.33 61.44
N ARG A 251 4.05 1.20 61.23
CA ARG A 251 2.67 1.17 60.71
C ARG A 251 1.69 1.91 61.62
N GLN A 252 1.82 1.75 62.94
CA GLN A 252 0.99 2.46 63.92
C GLN A 252 1.26 3.97 63.92
N ILE A 253 2.53 4.38 63.84
CA ILE A 253 2.91 5.81 63.72
C ILE A 253 2.31 6.41 62.45
N CYS A 254 2.46 5.74 61.30
CA CYS A 254 1.89 6.21 60.03
C CYS A 254 0.37 6.33 60.11
N SER A 255 -0.31 5.34 60.69
CA SER A 255 -1.77 5.37 60.89
C SER A 255 -2.22 6.55 61.76
N ALA A 256 -1.51 6.83 62.86
CA ALA A 256 -1.82 7.95 63.74
C ALA A 256 -1.58 9.32 63.07
N LEU A 257 -0.70 9.39 62.08
CA LEU A 257 -0.48 10.59 61.26
C LEU A 257 -1.41 10.67 60.03
N GLY A 258 -2.31 9.69 59.83
CA GLY A 258 -3.20 9.64 58.67
C GLY A 258 -2.48 9.32 57.35
N LEU A 259 -1.30 8.69 57.40
CA LEU A 259 -0.49 8.34 56.24
C LEU A 259 -0.80 6.91 55.75
N THR A 260 -0.89 6.73 54.43
CA THR A 260 -1.11 5.43 53.80
C THR A 260 0.21 4.72 53.46
N LYS A 261 0.15 3.40 53.22
CA LYS A 261 1.33 2.61 52.80
C LYS A 261 1.96 3.10 51.49
N ASP A 262 1.15 3.62 50.57
CA ASP A 262 1.64 4.14 49.29
C ASP A 262 2.36 5.49 49.46
N GLN A 263 2.05 6.24 50.52
CA GLN A 263 2.69 7.52 50.81
C GLN A 263 4.05 7.36 51.48
N ILE A 264 4.23 6.31 52.29
CA ILE A 264 5.48 5.98 53.00
C ILE A 264 5.79 4.49 52.81
N PRO A 265 6.44 4.13 51.69
CA PRO A 265 6.89 2.77 51.45
C PRO A 265 7.85 2.30 52.56
N TYR A 266 7.73 1.04 52.96
CA TYR A 266 8.59 0.40 53.95
C TYR A 266 9.25 -0.84 53.34
N SER A 267 10.53 -1.05 53.62
CA SER A 267 11.27 -2.23 53.20
C SER A 267 12.26 -2.66 54.27
N THR A 268 12.48 -3.97 54.40
CA THR A 268 13.46 -4.54 55.33
C THR A 268 14.67 -5.06 54.57
N ALA A 269 15.87 -4.86 55.10
CA ALA A 269 17.11 -5.38 54.52
C ALA A 269 17.28 -6.88 54.71
N MET A 270 16.80 -7.42 55.83
CA MET A 270 16.88 -8.85 56.16
C MET A 270 15.56 -9.37 56.72
N SER A 271 15.37 -10.67 56.67
CA SER A 271 14.25 -11.36 57.28
C SER A 271 14.73 -12.63 57.99
N ARG A 272 14.22 -12.86 59.21
CA ARG A 272 14.57 -14.04 59.99
C ARG A 272 14.31 -15.32 59.20
N GLY A 273 15.31 -16.18 59.11
CA GLY A 273 15.21 -17.49 58.46
C GLY A 273 15.22 -17.45 56.92
N LYS A 274 15.47 -16.29 56.31
CA LYS A 274 15.65 -16.17 54.85
C LYS A 274 17.13 -15.99 54.50
N ASP A 275 17.47 -16.32 53.26
CA ASP A 275 18.80 -16.07 52.72
C ASP A 275 19.09 -14.56 52.64
N GLY A 276 20.25 -14.15 53.17
CA GLY A 276 20.60 -12.73 53.29
C GLY A 276 20.86 -12.06 51.95
N ALA A 277 21.51 -12.75 51.01
CA ALA A 277 21.78 -12.23 49.68
C ALA A 277 20.47 -11.98 48.92
N THR A 278 19.56 -12.94 48.96
CA THR A 278 18.20 -12.81 48.39
C THR A 278 17.45 -11.64 49.01
N CYS A 279 17.50 -11.47 50.34
CA CYS A 279 16.82 -10.36 51.01
C CYS A 279 17.32 -8.99 50.56
N ILE A 280 18.64 -8.84 50.39
CA ILE A 280 19.26 -7.59 49.95
C ILE A 280 18.96 -7.31 48.46
N LEU A 281 18.97 -8.32 47.60
CA LEU A 281 18.57 -8.17 46.20
C LEU A 281 17.08 -7.83 46.07
N ASP A 282 16.22 -8.45 46.88
CA ASP A 282 14.81 -8.09 46.99
C ASP A 282 14.63 -6.63 47.43
N LEU A 283 15.44 -6.15 48.37
CA LEU A 283 15.44 -4.75 48.78
C LEU A 283 15.74 -3.84 47.58
N MET A 284 16.75 -4.16 46.77
CA MET A 284 17.07 -3.38 45.56
C MET A 284 15.90 -3.37 44.56
N GLY A 285 15.27 -4.52 44.36
CA GLY A 285 14.07 -4.63 43.52
C GLY A 285 12.92 -3.75 44.03
N ARG A 286 12.65 -3.75 45.35
CA ARG A 286 11.61 -2.89 45.95
C ARG A 286 11.94 -1.40 45.82
N LEU A 287 13.19 -1.01 46.07
CA LEU A 287 13.63 0.37 45.88
C LEU A 287 13.40 0.82 44.43
N TYR A 288 13.77 -0.02 43.45
CA TYR A 288 13.53 0.24 42.03
C TYR A 288 12.05 0.38 41.68
N LEU A 289 11.19 -0.52 42.18
CA LEU A 289 9.74 -0.46 41.98
C LEU A 289 9.11 0.80 42.59
N HIS A 290 9.69 1.33 43.66
CA HIS A 290 9.33 2.60 44.27
C HIS A 290 10.08 3.81 43.68
N SER A 291 10.64 3.67 42.47
CA SER A 291 11.31 4.72 41.71
C SER A 291 12.51 5.36 42.44
N GLN A 292 13.14 4.63 43.36
CA GLN A 292 14.40 5.05 43.96
C GLN A 292 15.56 4.81 42.97
N PRO A 293 16.58 5.69 42.94
CA PRO A 293 17.74 5.48 42.09
C PRO A 293 18.52 4.24 42.57
N VAL A 294 18.59 3.22 41.72
CA VAL A 294 19.36 1.98 41.97
C VAL A 294 20.32 1.77 40.82
N SER A 295 21.62 1.65 41.12
CA SER A 295 22.64 1.35 40.13
C SER A 295 22.77 -0.16 39.93
N PHE A 296 22.00 -0.72 39.00
CA PHE A 296 22.09 -2.16 38.70
C PHE A 296 23.46 -2.59 38.18
N ASP A 297 24.23 -1.68 37.57
CA ASP A 297 25.60 -1.97 37.15
C ASP A 297 26.50 -2.28 38.35
N LYS A 298 26.37 -1.51 39.43
CA LYS A 298 27.11 -1.74 40.69
C LYS A 298 26.58 -2.97 41.42
N VAL A 299 25.26 -3.16 41.49
CA VAL A 299 24.63 -4.35 42.10
C VAL A 299 25.11 -5.64 41.42
N ASN A 300 25.23 -5.63 40.09
CA ASN A 300 25.70 -6.77 39.30
C ASN A 300 27.22 -6.81 39.10
N SER A 301 27.99 -5.91 39.75
CA SER A 301 29.45 -5.81 39.63
C SER A 301 29.96 -5.70 38.17
N LEU A 302 29.19 -5.05 37.28
CA LEU A 302 29.50 -4.98 35.85
C LEU A 302 30.72 -4.12 35.53
N ALA A 303 31.04 -3.13 36.35
CA ALA A 303 32.18 -2.23 36.13
C ALA A 303 33.54 -2.95 36.18
N GLU A 304 33.62 -4.12 36.83
CA GLU A 304 34.84 -4.92 36.96
C GLU A 304 34.92 -6.06 35.92
N SER A 305 33.86 -6.28 35.14
CA SER A 305 33.80 -7.36 34.16
C SER A 305 34.08 -6.86 32.74
N SER A 306 35.07 -7.45 32.09
CA SER A 306 35.31 -7.25 30.65
C SER A 306 34.33 -8.03 29.75
N HIS A 307 33.53 -8.92 30.34
CA HIS A 307 32.66 -9.86 29.63
C HIS A 307 31.24 -9.85 30.24
N VAL A 308 30.33 -9.08 29.64
CA VAL A 308 28.93 -9.05 30.05
C VAL A 308 28.17 -10.18 29.35
N ARG A 309 27.54 -11.05 30.14
CA ARG A 309 26.62 -12.07 29.62
C ARG A 309 25.19 -11.55 29.75
N VAL A 310 24.57 -11.23 28.62
CA VAL A 310 23.16 -10.83 28.57
C VAL A 310 22.26 -12.07 28.47
N ILE A 311 20.99 -11.92 28.88
CA ILE A 311 19.94 -12.91 28.67
C ILE A 311 19.23 -12.52 27.36
N PRO A 312 19.50 -13.21 26.23
CA PRO A 312 19.05 -12.78 24.90
C PRO A 312 17.58 -13.13 24.62
N ASP A 313 16.97 -13.99 25.41
CA ASP A 313 15.67 -14.63 25.18
C ASP A 313 14.60 -14.21 26.19
N LEU A 314 14.75 -13.02 26.79
CA LEU A 314 13.66 -12.44 27.59
C LEU A 314 12.42 -12.24 26.71
N PRO A 315 11.22 -12.55 27.23
CA PRO A 315 9.98 -12.23 26.53
C PRO A 315 9.96 -10.74 26.12
N PRO A 316 9.66 -10.41 24.86
CA PRO A 316 9.52 -9.02 24.45
C PRO A 316 8.36 -8.37 25.21
N TYR A 317 8.36 -7.04 25.25
CA TYR A 317 7.28 -6.29 25.89
C TYR A 317 5.91 -6.72 25.31
N PRO A 318 4.98 -7.22 26.15
CA PRO A 318 3.69 -7.73 25.70
C PRO A 318 2.73 -6.56 25.45
N TRP A 319 2.80 -5.96 24.25
CA TRP A 319 1.85 -4.94 23.83
C TRP A 319 0.41 -5.47 23.86
N GLN A 320 -0.51 -4.66 24.39
CA GLN A 320 -1.94 -4.99 24.40
C GLN A 320 -2.55 -4.76 23.00
N HIS A 321 -2.79 -5.84 22.26
CA HIS A 321 -3.36 -5.83 20.91
C HIS A 321 -4.84 -6.29 20.87
N ASP A 322 -5.57 -6.13 21.96
CA ASP A 322 -6.99 -6.51 22.07
C ASP A 322 -7.89 -5.72 21.10
N LYS A 323 -7.46 -4.53 20.69
CA LYS A 323 -8.13 -3.68 19.70
C LYS A 323 -7.18 -3.38 18.56
N ILE A 324 -7.60 -3.75 17.35
CA ILE A 324 -6.92 -3.30 16.13
C ILE A 324 -7.28 -1.82 15.92
N LEU A 325 -6.34 -0.93 16.27
CA LEU A 325 -6.47 0.53 16.05
C LEU A 325 -6.19 0.90 14.58
N TRP A 326 -6.82 0.18 13.64
CA TRP A 326 -6.68 0.38 12.20
C TRP A 326 -8.01 0.83 11.60
N LYS A 327 -8.06 2.04 11.04
CA LYS A 327 -9.22 2.57 10.31
C LYS A 327 -8.89 2.65 8.83
N GLU A 328 -9.21 1.59 8.09
CA GLU A 328 -8.99 1.53 6.66
C GLU A 328 -10.19 2.12 5.88
N PRO A 329 -9.99 3.08 4.97
CA PRO A 329 -11.04 3.49 4.05
C PRO A 329 -11.48 2.33 3.16
N ARG A 330 -12.77 2.22 2.85
CA ARG A 330 -13.31 1.15 1.98
C ARG A 330 -12.55 1.06 0.65
N ALA A 331 -12.20 2.19 0.04
CA ALA A 331 -11.43 2.22 -1.22
C ALA A 331 -10.04 1.56 -1.10
N SER A 332 -9.36 1.70 0.05
CA SER A 332 -8.10 1.00 0.32
C SER A 332 -8.31 -0.50 0.46
N SER A 333 -9.34 -0.90 1.23
CA SER A 333 -9.69 -2.31 1.41
C SER A 333 -10.06 -2.97 0.07
N GLU A 334 -10.91 -2.34 -0.73
CA GLU A 334 -11.32 -2.81 -2.06
C GLU A 334 -10.14 -2.90 -3.03
N LEU A 335 -9.14 -2.01 -2.94
CA LEU A 335 -7.92 -2.07 -3.74
C LEU A 335 -7.01 -3.25 -3.35
N ARG A 336 -6.85 -3.47 -2.04
CA ARG A 336 -5.98 -4.51 -1.46
C ARG A 336 -6.60 -5.91 -1.58
N LEU A 337 -7.93 -5.98 -1.49
CA LEU A 337 -8.74 -7.21 -1.55
C LEU A 337 -9.53 -7.28 -2.86
N ARG A 338 -8.98 -6.78 -3.97
CA ARG A 338 -9.62 -6.82 -5.28
C ARG A 338 -10.10 -8.23 -5.62
N ARG A 339 -11.39 -8.37 -5.92
CA ARG A 339 -12.02 -9.65 -6.28
C ARG A 339 -11.48 -10.24 -7.59
N HIS A 340 -11.17 -9.39 -8.56
CA HIS A 340 -10.67 -9.80 -9.87
C HIS A 340 -9.27 -9.22 -10.15
N PRO A 341 -8.40 -10.00 -10.83
CA PRO A 341 -7.13 -9.48 -11.30
C PRO A 341 -7.33 -8.41 -12.38
N HIS A 342 -6.26 -7.65 -12.63
CA HIS A 342 -6.21 -6.70 -13.75
C HIS A 342 -6.43 -7.45 -15.07
N HIS A 343 -7.34 -6.95 -15.90
CA HIS A 343 -7.64 -7.53 -17.21
C HIS A 343 -7.01 -6.69 -18.33
N GLU A 344 -6.41 -7.33 -19.34
CA GLU A 344 -5.63 -6.65 -20.39
C GLU A 344 -6.35 -5.50 -21.12
N LEU A 345 -7.64 -5.65 -21.47
CA LEU A 345 -8.45 -4.58 -22.08
C LEU A 345 -9.27 -3.75 -21.08
N LEU A 346 -9.97 -4.41 -20.15
CA LEU A 346 -10.88 -3.75 -19.22
C LEU A 346 -10.14 -3.00 -18.09
N GLY A 347 -8.97 -3.47 -17.69
CA GLY A 347 -8.20 -2.95 -16.56
C GLY A 347 -8.73 -3.45 -15.21
N SER A 348 -8.74 -2.55 -14.21
CA SER A 348 -9.20 -2.84 -12.84
C SER A 348 -10.40 -1.99 -12.47
N LEU A 349 -11.32 -2.55 -11.66
CA LEU A 349 -12.45 -1.83 -11.12
C LEU A 349 -11.95 -0.69 -10.21
N ILE A 350 -12.50 0.51 -10.37
CA ILE A 350 -12.17 1.68 -9.54
C ILE A 350 -12.75 1.45 -8.14
N PRO A 351 -11.91 1.44 -7.08
CA PRO A 351 -12.38 1.32 -5.70
C PRO A 351 -13.16 2.56 -5.24
N GLY A 352 -14.04 2.37 -4.26
CA GLY A 352 -14.75 3.44 -3.57
C GLY A 352 -16.03 3.91 -4.25
N GLY A 353 -16.45 3.29 -5.35
CA GLY A 353 -17.69 3.61 -6.08
C GLY A 353 -18.98 3.36 -5.28
N ASP A 354 -20.13 3.77 -5.81
CA ASP A 354 -21.43 3.63 -5.14
C ASP A 354 -21.99 2.19 -5.08
N GLY A 355 -21.27 1.22 -5.65
CA GLY A 355 -21.65 -0.19 -5.72
C GLY A 355 -22.73 -0.49 -6.77
N ARG A 356 -23.20 0.51 -7.52
CA ARG A 356 -24.22 0.36 -8.58
C ARG A 356 -23.68 0.73 -9.95
N ASN A 357 -23.02 1.88 -10.03
CA ASN A 357 -22.32 2.34 -11.22
C ASN A 357 -20.89 1.81 -11.15
N LEU A 358 -20.57 0.89 -12.03
CA LEU A 358 -19.27 0.25 -12.07
C LEU A 358 -18.41 0.95 -13.12
N GLN A 359 -17.17 1.21 -12.75
CA GLN A 359 -16.20 1.82 -13.65
C GLN A 359 -14.88 1.07 -13.55
N TRP A 360 -14.36 0.66 -14.70
CA TRP A 360 -13.02 0.11 -14.80
C TRP A 360 -12.10 1.13 -15.45
N ARG A 361 -10.86 1.15 -14.98
CA ARG A 361 -9.79 1.97 -15.53
C ARG A 361 -8.68 1.06 -16.01
N ASN A 362 -8.23 1.30 -17.24
CA ASN A 362 -7.06 0.66 -17.81
C ASN A 362 -6.08 1.71 -18.33
N LYS A 363 -4.79 1.45 -18.17
CA LYS A 363 -3.71 2.18 -18.82
C LYS A 363 -3.17 1.26 -19.90
N LEU A 364 -3.83 1.29 -21.05
CA LEU A 364 -3.57 0.38 -22.15
C LEU A 364 -2.25 0.76 -22.81
N GLN A 365 -1.32 -0.19 -22.85
CA GLN A 365 -0.06 -0.08 -23.57
C GLN A 365 0.01 -1.24 -24.57
N LEU A 366 0.34 -0.93 -25.82
CA LEU A 366 0.31 -1.91 -26.91
C LEU A 366 1.26 -3.09 -26.66
N GLU A 367 2.39 -2.86 -25.99
CA GLU A 367 3.38 -3.88 -25.61
C GLU A 367 2.80 -4.98 -24.69
N ASN A 368 1.81 -4.64 -23.86
CA ASN A 368 1.17 -5.57 -22.94
C ASN A 368 0.04 -6.36 -23.60
N VAL A 369 -0.36 -5.98 -24.82
CA VAL A 369 -1.48 -6.57 -25.56
C VAL A 369 -1.10 -6.74 -27.05
N PRO A 370 -0.02 -7.48 -27.37
CA PRO A 370 0.65 -7.43 -28.66
C PRO A 370 -0.23 -7.86 -29.84
N TRP A 371 -1.25 -8.69 -29.60
CA TRP A 371 -2.18 -9.11 -30.64
C TRP A 371 -2.97 -7.94 -31.26
N LEU A 372 -3.16 -6.84 -30.52
CA LEU A 372 -3.79 -5.62 -31.05
C LEU A 372 -3.00 -4.98 -32.19
N GLU A 373 -1.69 -5.20 -32.26
CA GLU A 373 -0.87 -4.69 -33.36
C GLU A 373 -1.36 -5.21 -34.71
N GLY A 374 -1.99 -6.39 -34.75
CA GLY A 374 -2.53 -6.96 -35.97
C GLY A 374 -3.75 -6.21 -36.55
N HIS A 375 -4.41 -5.30 -35.83
CA HIS A 375 -5.58 -4.59 -36.37
C HIS A 375 -5.20 -3.21 -36.91
N LYS A 376 -4.72 -3.15 -38.17
CA LYS A 376 -4.26 -1.90 -38.80
C LYS A 376 -5.21 -1.39 -39.89
N LEU A 377 -5.54 -0.10 -39.81
CA LEU A 377 -6.07 0.68 -40.93
C LEU A 377 -4.90 1.46 -41.54
N GLU A 378 -4.57 1.16 -42.79
CA GLU A 378 -3.32 1.57 -43.42
C GLU A 378 -2.11 1.19 -42.55
N LYS A 379 -1.34 2.17 -42.07
CA LYS A 379 -0.18 1.92 -41.19
C LYS A 379 -0.52 2.06 -39.72
N THR A 380 -1.71 2.55 -39.38
CA THR A 380 -2.10 2.92 -38.03
C THR A 380 -2.77 1.74 -37.33
N VAL A 381 -2.31 1.41 -36.12
CA VAL A 381 -2.98 0.44 -35.26
C VAL A 381 -4.25 1.07 -34.70
N ILE A 382 -5.39 0.46 -34.97
CA ILE A 382 -6.70 0.95 -34.55
C ILE A 382 -7.30 -0.09 -33.61
N PHE A 383 -7.83 0.33 -32.47
CA PHE A 383 -8.55 -0.56 -31.59
C PHE A 383 -9.78 -1.13 -32.31
N PRO A 384 -9.95 -2.46 -32.37
CA PRO A 384 -11.02 -3.08 -33.13
C PRO A 384 -12.38 -2.76 -32.50
N ALA A 385 -13.41 -2.56 -33.32
CA ALA A 385 -14.78 -2.40 -32.80
C ALA A 385 -15.25 -3.65 -32.04
N ALA A 386 -14.77 -4.82 -32.46
CA ALA A 386 -14.90 -6.08 -31.74
C ALA A 386 -14.34 -6.03 -30.30
N GLY A 387 -13.30 -5.22 -30.07
CA GLY A 387 -12.72 -5.00 -28.74
C GLY A 387 -13.70 -4.29 -27.80
N TYR A 388 -14.46 -3.30 -28.29
CA TYR A 388 -15.47 -2.62 -27.46
C TYR A 388 -16.60 -3.57 -27.04
N VAL A 389 -17.02 -4.45 -27.95
CA VAL A 389 -18.02 -5.49 -27.66
C VAL A 389 -17.49 -6.44 -26.60
N ALA A 390 -16.26 -6.92 -26.73
CA ALA A 390 -15.64 -7.80 -25.73
C ALA A 390 -15.47 -7.11 -24.38
N MET A 391 -15.03 -5.84 -24.34
CA MET A 391 -14.93 -5.07 -23.09
C MET A 391 -16.27 -4.95 -22.36
N ALA A 392 -17.36 -4.69 -23.10
CA ALA A 392 -18.70 -4.64 -22.52
C ALA A 392 -19.14 -6.00 -21.98
N VAL A 393 -18.87 -7.09 -22.71
CA VAL A 393 -19.14 -8.47 -22.27
C VAL A 393 -18.38 -8.78 -20.97
N GLU A 394 -17.08 -8.50 -20.92
CA GLU A 394 -16.28 -8.76 -19.72
C GLU A 394 -16.72 -7.90 -18.52
N ALA A 395 -17.11 -6.65 -18.76
CA ALA A 395 -17.62 -5.75 -17.72
C ALA A 395 -18.92 -6.30 -17.11
N VAL A 396 -19.89 -6.73 -17.94
CA VAL A 396 -21.15 -7.28 -17.41
C VAL A 396 -20.93 -8.64 -16.74
N THR A 397 -20.04 -9.48 -17.28
CA THR A 397 -19.72 -10.78 -16.68
C THR A 397 -19.16 -10.64 -15.27
N LYS A 398 -18.26 -9.67 -15.05
CA LYS A 398 -17.73 -9.37 -13.70
C LYS A 398 -18.77 -8.71 -12.79
N ALA A 399 -19.65 -7.87 -13.34
CA ALA A 399 -20.72 -7.24 -12.59
C ALA A 399 -21.79 -8.22 -12.11
N THR A 400 -22.00 -9.32 -12.85
CA THR A 400 -23.07 -10.30 -12.59
C THR A 400 -22.51 -11.69 -12.34
N GLU A 401 -21.28 -11.83 -11.84
CA GLU A 401 -20.63 -13.13 -11.63
C GLU A 401 -21.48 -14.06 -10.75
N ASP A 402 -22.13 -13.51 -9.72
CA ASP A 402 -23.01 -14.25 -8.80
C ASP A 402 -24.34 -14.71 -9.47
N LEU A 403 -24.69 -14.15 -10.63
CA LEU A 403 -25.88 -14.51 -11.42
C LEU A 403 -25.55 -15.47 -12.58
N ILE A 404 -24.27 -15.56 -12.98
CA ILE A 404 -23.81 -16.46 -14.06
C ILE A 404 -23.63 -17.85 -13.47
N CYS A 405 -24.76 -18.50 -13.16
CA CYS A 405 -24.82 -19.86 -12.64
C CYS A 405 -25.17 -20.83 -13.77
N GLY A 406 -24.18 -21.58 -14.28
CA GLY A 406 -24.40 -22.88 -14.94
C GLY A 406 -25.21 -22.93 -16.25
N GLU A 407 -24.53 -23.37 -17.31
CA GLU A 407 -24.99 -24.01 -18.56
C GLU A 407 -25.97 -23.30 -19.51
N LYS A 408 -26.71 -22.25 -19.10
CA LYS A 408 -27.67 -21.58 -20.01
C LYS A 408 -27.72 -20.07 -19.80
N THR A 409 -26.59 -19.38 -19.90
CA THR A 409 -26.58 -17.91 -19.90
C THR A 409 -26.11 -17.38 -21.25
N GLU A 410 -26.82 -16.35 -21.73
CA GLU A 410 -26.50 -15.63 -22.95
C GLU A 410 -26.31 -14.15 -22.61
N VAL A 411 -25.20 -13.58 -23.08
CA VAL A 411 -24.92 -12.16 -23.00
C VAL A 411 -25.40 -11.49 -24.27
N ILE A 412 -26.37 -10.59 -24.14
CA ILE A 412 -27.02 -9.92 -25.26
C ILE A 412 -26.70 -8.44 -25.20
N LEU A 413 -26.13 -7.91 -26.28
CA LEU A 413 -25.93 -6.49 -26.51
C LEU A 413 -26.96 -5.98 -27.51
N ARG A 414 -27.39 -4.73 -27.34
CA ARG A 414 -28.27 -4.02 -28.27
C ARG A 414 -27.76 -2.62 -28.53
N ASN A 415 -28.01 -2.15 -29.74
CA ASN A 415 -27.73 -0.78 -30.17
C ASN A 415 -26.28 -0.34 -29.89
N VAL A 416 -25.31 -1.21 -30.18
CA VAL A 416 -23.89 -0.88 -30.03
C VAL A 416 -23.53 0.14 -31.10
N LYS A 417 -23.19 1.35 -30.68
CA LYS A 417 -22.79 2.46 -31.55
C LYS A 417 -21.30 2.68 -31.42
N ILE A 418 -20.60 2.73 -32.56
CA ILE A 418 -19.19 3.10 -32.62
C ILE A 418 -19.12 4.57 -33.04
N HIS A 419 -18.72 5.43 -32.11
CA HIS A 419 -18.71 6.89 -32.31
C HIS A 419 -17.38 7.36 -32.89
N SER A 420 -16.27 6.85 -32.37
CA SER A 420 -14.92 7.31 -32.72
C SER A 420 -13.94 6.13 -32.72
N ALA A 421 -13.08 6.06 -33.74
CA ALA A 421 -11.97 5.11 -33.75
C ALA A 421 -10.95 5.49 -32.65
N LEU A 422 -10.40 4.49 -31.97
CA LEU A 422 -9.30 4.68 -31.02
C LEU A 422 -8.00 4.29 -31.72
N MET A 423 -7.12 5.26 -31.91
CA MET A 423 -5.78 5.03 -32.46
C MET A 423 -4.86 4.61 -31.32
N LEU A 424 -4.21 3.46 -31.46
CA LEU A 424 -3.21 2.99 -30.50
C LEU A 424 -1.85 3.53 -30.94
N ALA A 425 -1.48 4.69 -30.37
CA ALA A 425 -0.14 5.25 -30.52
C ALA A 425 0.87 4.48 -29.65
N VAL A 426 2.15 4.84 -29.72
CA VAL A 426 3.22 4.20 -28.92
C VAL A 426 3.06 4.50 -27.42
N ASP A 427 2.38 5.59 -27.08
CA ASP A 427 2.18 6.03 -25.70
C ASP A 427 1.06 5.27 -24.97
N GLU A 428 1.08 5.37 -23.64
CA GLU A 428 0.03 4.83 -22.76
C GLU A 428 -1.31 5.56 -22.97
N ILE A 429 -2.38 4.81 -23.20
CA ILE A 429 -3.73 5.34 -23.35
C ILE A 429 -4.57 4.98 -22.14
N GLU A 430 -5.12 5.98 -21.48
CA GLU A 430 -6.05 5.78 -20.38
C GLU A 430 -7.46 5.49 -20.91
N LEU A 431 -7.98 4.31 -20.60
CA LEU A 431 -9.31 3.84 -20.96
C LEU A 431 -10.22 3.70 -19.74
N PHE A 432 -11.48 4.07 -19.94
CA PHE A 432 -12.55 3.91 -18.98
C PHE A 432 -13.69 3.10 -19.59
N THR A 433 -14.13 2.07 -18.88
CA THR A 433 -15.36 1.34 -19.19
C THR A 433 -16.35 1.58 -18.07
N MET A 434 -17.51 2.15 -18.40
CA MET A 434 -18.57 2.40 -17.45
C MET A 434 -19.72 1.43 -17.70
N LEU A 435 -20.32 0.92 -16.63
CA LEU A 435 -21.50 0.07 -16.67
C LEU A 435 -22.52 0.59 -15.66
N ARG A 436 -23.69 1.02 -16.15
CA ARG A 436 -24.76 1.59 -15.32
C ARG A 436 -26.05 0.77 -15.44
N PRO A 437 -26.72 0.42 -14.34
CA PRO A 437 -27.96 -0.33 -14.41
C PRO A 437 -29.05 0.58 -14.98
N ARG A 438 -29.82 0.09 -15.96
CA ARG A 438 -30.92 0.86 -16.54
C ARG A 438 -32.11 0.86 -15.58
N SER A 439 -32.68 2.02 -15.29
CA SER A 439 -33.92 2.09 -14.50
C SER A 439 -35.07 1.44 -15.27
N ALA A 440 -35.83 0.54 -14.63
CA ALA A 440 -37.01 -0.06 -15.23
C ALA A 440 -38.10 1.03 -15.36
N SER A 441 -38.63 1.22 -16.57
CA SER A 441 -39.62 2.28 -16.86
C SER A 441 -41.03 2.01 -16.32
N SER A 442 -41.24 0.95 -15.54
CA SER A 442 -42.57 0.61 -14.99
C SER A 442 -42.46 -0.31 -13.78
N GLY A 443 -42.46 0.27 -12.58
CA GLY A 443 -43.01 -0.25 -11.29
C GLY A 443 -42.62 -1.63 -10.74
N CYS A 444 -41.97 -2.51 -11.51
CA CYS A 444 -41.67 -3.89 -11.15
C CYS A 444 -40.23 -4.22 -11.51
N GLY A 445 -39.37 -4.29 -10.50
CA GLY A 445 -38.06 -4.93 -10.57
C GLY A 445 -36.91 -4.09 -11.14
N LEU A 446 -35.68 -4.50 -10.79
CA LEU A 446 -34.45 -4.05 -11.44
C LEU A 446 -34.46 -4.55 -12.89
N SER A 447 -34.16 -3.66 -13.85
CA SER A 447 -33.93 -4.08 -15.24
C SER A 447 -32.69 -4.98 -15.29
N SER A 448 -32.76 -6.09 -16.03
CA SER A 448 -31.58 -6.92 -16.34
C SER A 448 -30.64 -6.26 -17.36
N TRP A 449 -31.00 -5.07 -17.86
CA TRP A 449 -30.21 -4.29 -18.81
C TRP A 449 -29.33 -3.27 -18.13
N TRP A 450 -28.11 -3.18 -18.64
CA TRP A 450 -27.10 -2.20 -18.32
C TRP A 450 -26.83 -1.33 -19.54
N GLU A 451 -26.43 -0.09 -19.31
CA GLU A 451 -25.86 0.79 -20.32
C GLU A 451 -24.35 0.80 -20.14
N PHE A 452 -23.62 0.62 -21.24
CA PHE A 452 -22.16 0.69 -21.22
C PHE A 452 -21.65 1.88 -22.04
N GLU A 453 -20.56 2.46 -21.57
CA GLU A 453 -19.82 3.51 -22.26
C GLU A 453 -18.33 3.19 -22.19
N ILE A 454 -17.63 3.32 -23.32
CA ILE A 454 -16.19 3.14 -23.40
C ILE A 454 -15.57 4.44 -23.90
N LEU A 455 -14.70 5.00 -23.07
CA LEU A 455 -14.05 6.29 -23.30
C LEU A 455 -12.54 6.15 -23.17
N SER A 456 -11.81 7.01 -23.87
CA SER A 456 -10.40 7.27 -23.56
C SER A 456 -10.22 8.69 -23.04
N ASN A 457 -9.16 8.89 -22.28
CA ASN A 457 -8.66 10.21 -21.92
C ASN A 457 -7.34 10.45 -22.66
N GLN A 458 -7.33 11.44 -23.55
CA GLN A 458 -6.17 11.85 -24.33
C GLN A 458 -5.91 13.32 -24.02
N ASP A 459 -4.76 13.62 -23.40
CA ASP A 459 -4.33 14.98 -23.04
C ASP A 459 -5.37 15.79 -22.23
N GLY A 460 -6.12 15.12 -21.35
CA GLY A 460 -7.15 15.74 -20.51
C GLY A 460 -8.51 15.89 -21.18
N ALA A 461 -8.66 15.45 -22.44
CA ALA A 461 -9.93 15.40 -23.15
C ALA A 461 -10.50 13.97 -23.20
N SER A 462 -11.75 13.83 -22.78
CA SER A 462 -12.48 12.56 -22.86
C SER A 462 -13.06 12.36 -24.26
N VAL A 463 -12.72 11.24 -24.91
CA VAL A 463 -13.26 10.84 -26.21
C VAL A 463 -14.17 9.62 -26.03
N LEU A 464 -15.42 9.73 -26.47
CA LEU A 464 -16.38 8.63 -26.46
C LEU A 464 -16.16 7.74 -27.69
N HIS A 465 -15.94 6.45 -27.46
CA HIS A 465 -15.67 5.48 -28.52
C HIS A 465 -16.86 4.58 -28.82
N SER A 466 -17.49 4.02 -27.79
CA SER A 466 -18.60 3.09 -27.97
C SER A 466 -19.64 3.22 -26.87
N THR A 467 -20.91 3.09 -27.25
CA THR A 467 -22.02 2.97 -26.31
C THR A 467 -22.99 1.87 -26.71
N GLY A 468 -23.77 1.36 -25.77
CA GLY A 468 -24.84 0.40 -26.05
C GLY A 468 -25.53 -0.06 -24.79
N SER A 469 -26.45 -1.01 -24.95
CA SER A 469 -27.07 -1.71 -23.82
C SER A 469 -26.64 -3.17 -23.81
N ILE A 470 -26.45 -3.73 -22.63
CA ILE A 470 -26.03 -5.12 -22.44
C ILE A 470 -26.83 -5.79 -21.32
N SER A 471 -27.13 -7.08 -21.45
CA SER A 471 -27.88 -7.83 -20.46
C SER A 471 -27.37 -9.27 -20.41
N VAL A 472 -27.38 -9.86 -19.22
CA VAL A 472 -27.19 -11.30 -19.04
C VAL A 472 -28.56 -11.92 -18.82
N GLN A 473 -28.90 -12.90 -19.66
CA GLN A 473 -30.20 -13.55 -19.64
C GLN A 473 -30.06 -15.06 -19.53
N LEU A 474 -31.01 -15.70 -18.86
CA LEU A 474 -31.13 -17.15 -18.88
C LEU A 474 -31.70 -17.59 -20.23
N GLN A 475 -30.98 -18.45 -20.92
CA GLN A 475 -31.34 -18.95 -22.23
C GLN A 475 -32.39 -20.07 -22.06
N ILE A 476 -33.63 -19.80 -22.44
CA ILE A 476 -34.74 -20.78 -22.37
C ILE A 476 -34.87 -21.56 -23.69
N GLU A 477 -34.47 -21.00 -24.83
CA GLU A 477 -34.60 -21.61 -26.17
C GLU A 477 -33.28 -21.64 -26.95
N GLU A 478 -33.07 -22.66 -27.80
CA GLU A 478 -31.95 -22.67 -28.73
C GLU A 478 -32.19 -21.68 -29.88
N PRO A 479 -31.25 -20.76 -30.16
CA PRO A 479 -31.42 -19.76 -31.19
C PRO A 479 -31.51 -20.44 -32.57
N LEU A 480 -32.51 -20.06 -33.37
CA LEU A 480 -32.75 -20.59 -34.71
C LEU A 480 -31.46 -20.54 -35.56
N ASN A 481 -30.95 -21.69 -36.00
CA ASN A 481 -29.82 -21.76 -36.91
C ASN A 481 -30.28 -21.30 -38.30
N ARG A 482 -29.75 -20.16 -38.77
CA ARG A 482 -30.05 -19.68 -40.13
C ARG A 482 -29.33 -20.59 -41.12
N GLN A 483 -30.10 -21.43 -41.83
CA GLN A 483 -29.55 -22.27 -42.88
C GLN A 483 -29.05 -21.40 -44.04
N ILE A 484 -27.76 -21.50 -44.34
CA ILE A 484 -27.19 -20.90 -45.56
C ILE A 484 -27.24 -21.90 -46.72
N PRO A 485 -27.34 -21.43 -47.97
CA PRO A 485 -27.42 -22.31 -49.14
C PRO A 485 -26.04 -22.91 -49.46
N THR A 486 -25.66 -23.98 -48.75
CA THR A 486 -24.33 -24.61 -48.85
C THR A 486 -23.97 -25.04 -50.27
N ALA A 487 -24.93 -25.52 -51.05
CA ALA A 487 -24.73 -25.93 -52.45
C ALA A 487 -24.35 -24.76 -53.39
N ALA A 488 -24.68 -23.52 -53.03
CA ALA A 488 -24.40 -22.33 -53.85
C ALA A 488 -23.02 -21.69 -53.54
N LEU A 489 -22.36 -22.15 -52.47
CA LEU A 489 -21.08 -21.61 -52.03
C LEU A 489 -19.92 -22.15 -52.88
N LYS A 490 -19.07 -21.26 -53.36
CA LYS A 490 -17.84 -21.59 -54.10
C LYS A 490 -16.61 -21.18 -53.30
N PRO A 491 -15.51 -21.96 -53.34
CA PRO A 491 -14.29 -21.63 -52.61
C PRO A 491 -13.70 -20.30 -53.12
N LEU A 492 -13.21 -19.47 -52.20
CA LEU A 492 -12.58 -18.19 -52.50
C LEU A 492 -11.13 -18.20 -51.97
N PRO A 493 -10.14 -17.79 -52.78
CA PRO A 493 -8.74 -17.83 -52.36
C PRO A 493 -8.44 -16.80 -51.28
N ILE A 494 -8.37 -17.25 -50.03
CA ILE A 494 -8.24 -16.41 -48.83
C ILE A 494 -7.04 -15.44 -48.85
N ARG A 495 -5.88 -15.90 -49.33
CA ARG A 495 -4.68 -15.06 -49.47
C ARG A 495 -4.91 -13.89 -50.43
N ALA A 496 -5.72 -14.09 -51.47
CA ALA A 496 -6.08 -13.03 -52.40
C ALA A 496 -7.08 -12.05 -51.75
N CYS A 497 -7.98 -12.54 -50.90
CA CYS A 497 -8.90 -11.69 -50.12
C CYS A 497 -8.12 -10.75 -49.18
N TYR A 498 -7.24 -11.27 -48.32
CA TYR A 498 -6.46 -10.42 -47.43
C TYR A 498 -5.53 -9.46 -48.16
N ARG A 499 -4.91 -9.90 -49.27
CA ARG A 499 -4.12 -8.99 -50.14
C ARG A 499 -4.98 -7.84 -50.69
N ARG A 500 -6.21 -8.14 -51.11
CA ARG A 500 -7.13 -7.11 -51.62
C ARG A 500 -7.60 -6.19 -50.51
N LEU A 501 -7.94 -6.72 -49.33
CA LEU A 501 -8.29 -5.91 -48.16
C LEU A 501 -7.15 -4.96 -47.78
N ALA A 502 -5.90 -5.42 -47.83
CA ALA A 502 -4.72 -4.59 -47.60
C ALA A 502 -4.57 -3.45 -48.63
N GLN A 503 -4.82 -3.73 -49.92
CA GLN A 503 -4.87 -2.68 -50.96
C GLN A 503 -5.99 -1.65 -50.73
N LEU A 504 -7.05 -2.03 -50.02
CA LEU A 504 -8.18 -1.17 -49.65
C LEU A 504 -7.95 -0.47 -48.31
N GLY A 505 -6.77 -0.60 -47.72
CA GLY A 505 -6.40 0.03 -46.45
C GLY A 505 -6.74 -0.78 -45.20
N LEU A 506 -7.27 -2.01 -45.31
CA LEU A 506 -7.48 -2.91 -44.18
C LEU A 506 -6.29 -3.89 -44.05
N ASN A 507 -5.26 -3.47 -43.32
CA ASN A 507 -3.98 -4.17 -43.21
C ASN A 507 -3.95 -5.11 -41.99
N PHE A 508 -4.80 -6.14 -41.99
CA PHE A 508 -4.81 -7.14 -40.92
C PHE A 508 -3.47 -7.89 -40.84
N GLY A 509 -2.86 -7.89 -39.66
CA GLY A 509 -1.69 -8.68 -39.29
C GLY A 509 -2.04 -10.13 -38.96
N PRO A 510 -1.04 -10.96 -38.61
CA PRO A 510 -1.20 -12.41 -38.48
C PRO A 510 -2.34 -12.86 -37.57
N ASP A 511 -2.48 -12.26 -36.39
CA ASP A 511 -3.53 -12.64 -35.42
C ASP A 511 -4.95 -12.32 -35.92
N PHE A 512 -5.11 -11.25 -36.69
CA PHE A 512 -6.39 -10.84 -37.28
C PHE A 512 -6.67 -11.47 -38.64
N GLN A 513 -5.70 -12.19 -39.23
CA GLN A 513 -5.94 -13.07 -40.38
C GLN A 513 -6.46 -14.45 -39.92
N SER A 514 -7.51 -14.45 -39.10
CA SER A 514 -8.02 -15.62 -38.35
C SER A 514 -8.90 -16.58 -39.16
N LEU A 515 -9.22 -16.22 -40.41
CA LEU A 515 -9.98 -17.06 -41.32
C LEU A 515 -9.03 -18.09 -41.98
N GLU A 516 -9.42 -19.36 -42.07
CA GLU A 516 -8.60 -20.43 -42.66
C GLU A 516 -9.04 -20.80 -44.08
N ARG A 517 -10.34 -21.01 -44.24
CA ARG A 517 -10.98 -21.37 -45.50
C ARG A 517 -12.20 -20.50 -45.70
N LEU A 518 -12.47 -20.12 -46.94
CA LEU A 518 -13.56 -19.23 -47.31
C LEU A 518 -14.34 -19.79 -48.48
N TRP A 519 -15.66 -19.73 -48.36
CA TRP A 519 -16.59 -19.95 -49.46
C TRP A 519 -17.60 -18.81 -49.52
N THR A 520 -18.06 -18.46 -50.71
CA THR A 520 -19.04 -17.39 -50.92
C THR A 520 -19.98 -17.70 -52.07
N ALA A 521 -21.17 -17.11 -52.05
CA ALA A 521 -22.17 -17.18 -53.11
C ALA A 521 -22.49 -15.79 -53.67
N THR A 522 -22.92 -15.73 -54.92
CA THR A 522 -23.37 -14.48 -55.59
C THR A 522 -24.61 -13.86 -54.95
N SER A 523 -25.34 -14.65 -54.15
CA SER A 523 -26.50 -14.22 -53.36
C SER A 523 -26.14 -13.47 -52.07
N GLY A 524 -24.86 -13.21 -51.81
CA GLY A 524 -24.40 -12.43 -50.66
C GLY A 524 -24.24 -13.25 -49.38
N TYR A 525 -23.97 -14.54 -49.51
CA TYR A 525 -23.63 -15.44 -48.39
C TYR A 525 -22.15 -15.77 -48.41
N ALA A 526 -21.57 -15.97 -47.23
CA ALA A 526 -20.23 -16.51 -47.06
C ALA A 526 -20.18 -17.50 -45.89
N ARG A 527 -19.27 -18.46 -45.99
CA ARG A 527 -18.89 -19.37 -44.91
C ARG A 527 -17.38 -19.31 -44.74
N SER A 528 -16.91 -19.27 -43.50
CA SER A 528 -15.49 -19.44 -43.18
C SER A 528 -15.26 -20.54 -42.15
N GLU A 529 -14.11 -21.20 -42.23
CA GLU A 529 -13.51 -21.95 -41.12
C GLU A 529 -12.56 -20.99 -40.40
N VAL A 530 -12.51 -21.03 -39.06
CA VAL A 530 -11.71 -20.11 -38.24
C VAL A 530 -10.76 -20.84 -37.32
N SER A 531 -9.52 -20.37 -37.24
CA SER A 531 -8.56 -20.83 -36.22
C SER A 531 -8.97 -20.22 -34.90
N HIS A 532 -9.16 -21.03 -33.86
CA HIS A 532 -9.48 -20.50 -32.54
C HIS A 532 -8.22 -20.04 -31.80
N PRO A 533 -8.07 -18.77 -31.39
CA PRO A 533 -6.96 -18.36 -30.52
C PRO A 533 -7.02 -18.95 -29.10
N GLN A 534 -8.13 -19.61 -28.71
CA GLN A 534 -8.31 -20.12 -27.34
C GLN A 534 -7.44 -21.35 -26.99
N GLN A 535 -6.68 -21.92 -27.93
CA GLN A 535 -5.90 -23.13 -27.68
C GLN A 535 -4.46 -22.89 -27.17
N GLN A 536 -3.95 -21.66 -27.09
CA GLN A 536 -2.53 -21.42 -26.80
C GLN A 536 -2.18 -20.66 -25.50
N ALA A 537 -3.13 -20.20 -24.67
CA ALA A 537 -2.81 -19.49 -23.43
C ALA A 537 -3.32 -20.21 -22.16
N VAL A 538 -2.39 -20.55 -21.27
CA VAL A 538 -2.58 -21.18 -19.95
C VAL A 538 -3.30 -20.26 -18.94
N GLN A 539 -3.60 -19.01 -19.32
CA GLN A 539 -4.44 -18.08 -18.57
C GLN A 539 -5.40 -17.42 -19.57
N LYS A 540 -6.72 -17.57 -19.39
CA LYS A 540 -7.71 -16.94 -20.27
C LYS A 540 -8.07 -15.55 -19.70
N PRO A 541 -7.62 -14.42 -20.30
CA PRO A 541 -8.03 -13.10 -19.84
C PRO A 541 -9.52 -12.82 -20.08
N PHE A 542 -10.11 -13.43 -21.11
CA PHE A 542 -11.53 -13.28 -21.46
C PHE A 542 -12.37 -14.44 -20.93
N SER A 543 -13.51 -14.09 -20.34
CA SER A 543 -14.48 -15.00 -19.74
C SER A 543 -15.35 -15.69 -20.79
N ILE A 544 -15.71 -14.99 -21.88
CA ILE A 544 -16.64 -15.51 -22.90
C ILE A 544 -16.00 -15.56 -24.29
N VAL A 545 -15.73 -14.42 -24.91
CA VAL A 545 -15.33 -14.36 -26.33
C VAL A 545 -14.17 -13.41 -26.55
N HIS A 546 -13.20 -13.83 -27.36
CA HIS A 546 -12.04 -13.01 -27.72
C HIS A 546 -12.39 -12.01 -28.84
N PRO A 547 -11.90 -10.76 -28.82
CA PRO A 547 -12.11 -9.76 -29.88
C PRO A 547 -11.84 -10.26 -31.30
N ILE A 548 -10.74 -10.98 -31.53
CA ILE A 548 -10.39 -11.58 -32.84
C ILE A 548 -11.51 -12.46 -33.41
N VAL A 549 -12.25 -13.18 -32.56
CA VAL A 549 -13.36 -14.05 -33.00
C VAL A 549 -14.58 -13.21 -33.42
N ILE A 550 -14.87 -12.15 -32.67
CA ILE A 550 -15.93 -11.20 -33.04
C ILE A 550 -15.54 -10.49 -34.35
N ASP A 551 -14.27 -10.14 -34.52
CA ASP A 551 -13.78 -9.52 -35.75
C ASP A 551 -13.86 -10.47 -36.94
N ALA A 552 -13.57 -11.77 -36.76
CA ALA A 552 -13.76 -12.79 -37.79
C ALA A 552 -15.21 -12.87 -38.30
N LEU A 553 -16.21 -12.65 -37.43
CA LEU A 553 -17.62 -12.56 -37.83
C LEU A 553 -17.85 -11.38 -38.78
N LEU A 554 -17.25 -10.22 -38.46
CA LEU A 554 -17.33 -9.01 -39.29
C LEU A 554 -16.59 -9.23 -40.62
N GLN A 555 -15.36 -9.75 -40.60
CA GLN A 555 -14.57 -10.05 -41.79
C GLN A 555 -15.30 -11.02 -42.73
N THR A 556 -15.93 -12.08 -42.19
CA THR A 556 -16.69 -13.03 -43.02
C THR A 556 -17.90 -12.35 -43.67
N GLY A 557 -18.54 -11.40 -43.00
CA GLY A 557 -19.59 -10.58 -43.60
C GLY A 557 -19.09 -9.59 -44.66
N ILE A 558 -17.89 -9.02 -44.51
CA ILE A 558 -17.22 -8.23 -45.57
C ILE A 558 -17.00 -9.10 -46.82
N VAL A 559 -16.60 -10.36 -46.64
CA VAL A 559 -16.47 -11.30 -47.76
C VAL A 559 -17.83 -11.61 -48.39
N ALA A 560 -18.89 -11.77 -47.59
CA ALA A 560 -20.25 -11.99 -48.08
C ALA A 560 -20.74 -10.81 -48.95
N HIS A 561 -20.33 -9.58 -48.64
CA HIS A 561 -20.64 -8.39 -49.45
C HIS A 561 -20.06 -8.47 -50.87
N ALA A 562 -18.90 -9.10 -51.04
CA ALA A 562 -18.20 -9.20 -52.33
C ALA A 562 -18.83 -10.21 -53.32
N ARG A 563 -19.92 -10.91 -52.92
CA ARG A 563 -20.78 -11.72 -53.79
C ARG A 563 -20.04 -12.65 -54.76
N GLY A 564 -19.00 -13.33 -54.29
CA GLY A 564 -18.24 -14.29 -55.11
C GLY A 564 -17.01 -13.76 -55.82
N SER A 565 -16.70 -12.45 -55.75
CA SER A 565 -15.58 -11.86 -56.49
C SER A 565 -14.62 -11.09 -55.57
N VAL A 566 -13.34 -11.51 -55.55
CA VAL A 566 -12.28 -10.78 -54.82
C VAL A 566 -12.18 -9.32 -55.30
N ALA A 567 -12.38 -9.06 -56.60
CA ALA A 567 -12.32 -7.72 -57.15
C ALA A 567 -13.43 -6.78 -56.62
N GLN A 568 -14.54 -7.34 -56.13
CA GLN A 568 -15.67 -6.60 -55.55
C GLN A 568 -15.57 -6.46 -54.02
N LEU A 569 -14.47 -6.89 -53.40
CA LEU A 569 -14.22 -6.56 -52.00
C LEU A 569 -14.05 -5.05 -51.85
N GLU A 570 -14.68 -4.52 -50.81
CA GLU A 570 -14.56 -3.13 -50.36
C GLU A 570 -14.02 -3.12 -48.93
N GLY A 571 -13.14 -2.17 -48.62
CA GLY A 571 -12.71 -1.91 -47.25
C GLY A 571 -13.88 -1.29 -46.50
N MET A 572 -14.32 -1.91 -45.40
CA MET A 572 -15.45 -1.43 -44.62
C MET A 572 -15.17 -1.49 -43.13
N VAL A 573 -15.71 -0.53 -42.39
CA VAL A 573 -15.63 -0.46 -40.92
C VAL A 573 -17.03 -0.47 -40.29
N PRO A 574 -17.20 -1.13 -39.13
CA PRO A 574 -18.48 -1.15 -38.41
C PRO A 574 -18.75 0.19 -37.71
N VAL A 575 -19.96 0.71 -37.87
CA VAL A 575 -20.43 1.94 -37.18
C VAL A 575 -21.56 1.66 -36.20
N PHE A 576 -22.27 0.55 -36.38
CA PHE A 576 -23.41 0.18 -35.54
C PHE A 576 -23.62 -1.34 -35.57
N ILE A 577 -23.99 -1.93 -34.43
CA ILE A 577 -24.44 -3.33 -34.32
C ILE A 577 -25.79 -3.32 -33.61
N GLU A 578 -26.83 -3.76 -34.30
CA GLU A 578 -28.19 -3.79 -33.76
C GLU A 578 -28.30 -4.74 -32.56
N SER A 579 -27.79 -5.97 -32.73
CA SER A 579 -27.77 -6.98 -31.69
C SER A 579 -26.55 -7.87 -31.80
N ALA A 580 -25.90 -8.15 -30.67
CA ALA A 580 -24.87 -9.17 -30.56
C ALA A 580 -25.22 -10.12 -29.42
N ALA A 581 -25.04 -11.42 -29.60
CA ALA A 581 -25.36 -12.42 -28.59
C ALA A 581 -24.22 -13.43 -28.47
N PHE A 582 -23.82 -13.74 -27.24
CA PHE A 582 -22.72 -14.64 -26.93
C PHE A 582 -23.12 -15.60 -25.82
N LYS A 583 -23.01 -16.90 -26.06
CA LYS A 583 -23.28 -17.91 -25.03
C LYS A 583 -22.10 -18.05 -24.09
N ALA A 584 -22.35 -18.13 -22.79
CA ALA A 584 -21.34 -18.55 -21.83
C ALA A 584 -21.20 -20.08 -21.93
N ILE A 585 -20.00 -20.58 -22.21
CA ILE A 585 -19.70 -22.03 -22.18
C ILE A 585 -19.10 -22.36 -20.82
N PRO A 586 -19.56 -23.42 -20.14
CA PRO A 586 -18.90 -23.94 -18.93
C PRO A 586 -17.46 -24.34 -19.22
N THR A 587 -16.53 -23.99 -18.32
CA THR A 587 -15.09 -24.30 -18.45
C THR A 587 -14.79 -25.80 -18.64
N SER A 588 -15.71 -26.69 -18.29
CA SER A 588 -15.65 -28.14 -18.47
C SER A 588 -15.88 -28.63 -19.91
N GLU A 589 -16.53 -27.84 -20.77
CA GLU A 589 -16.82 -28.21 -22.16
C GLU A 589 -15.81 -27.57 -23.13
N ARG A 590 -15.01 -28.39 -23.80
CA ARG A 590 -14.20 -27.95 -24.95
C ARG A 590 -15.11 -27.89 -26.19
N VAL A 591 -15.83 -26.78 -26.36
CA VAL A 591 -16.57 -26.54 -27.60
C VAL A 591 -15.58 -26.29 -28.73
N GLN A 592 -15.54 -27.21 -29.70
CA GLN A 592 -14.80 -27.00 -30.93
C GLN A 592 -15.62 -26.11 -31.86
N ILE A 593 -15.42 -24.81 -31.71
CA ILE A 593 -15.91 -23.82 -32.67
C ILE A 593 -15.29 -24.13 -34.04
N LYS A 594 -16.11 -24.14 -35.10
CA LYS A 594 -15.69 -24.67 -36.40
C LYS A 594 -15.92 -23.71 -37.57
N THR A 595 -17.11 -23.10 -37.66
CA THR A 595 -17.48 -22.34 -38.86
C THR A 595 -18.23 -21.06 -38.55
N ILE A 596 -17.99 -20.01 -39.34
CA ILE A 596 -18.80 -18.80 -39.37
C ILE A 596 -19.66 -18.82 -40.63
N ASP A 597 -20.95 -18.53 -40.47
CA ASP A 597 -21.86 -18.24 -41.57
C ASP A 597 -22.25 -16.78 -41.55
N ALA A 598 -22.10 -16.09 -42.68
CA ALA A 598 -22.44 -14.67 -42.80
C ALA A 598 -23.31 -14.38 -44.02
N ARG A 599 -24.11 -13.32 -43.92
CA ARG A 599 -24.94 -12.75 -44.98
C ARG A 599 -24.77 -11.25 -45.02
N ALA A 600 -24.62 -10.70 -46.22
CA ALA A 600 -24.58 -9.26 -46.45
C ALA A 600 -25.75 -8.81 -47.33
N ASN A 601 -26.42 -7.73 -46.93
CA ASN A 601 -27.42 -7.04 -47.74
C ASN A 601 -27.10 -5.55 -47.82
N TYR A 602 -27.35 -4.93 -48.97
CA TYR A 602 -27.28 -3.47 -49.09
C TYR A 602 -28.41 -2.84 -48.26
N ALA A 603 -28.06 -1.89 -47.40
CA ALA A 603 -28.97 -1.23 -46.47
C ALA A 603 -28.96 0.31 -46.68
N GLY A 604 -28.80 0.76 -47.92
CA GLY A 604 -28.69 2.17 -48.32
C GLY A 604 -27.76 2.35 -49.53
N THR A 605 -27.51 3.60 -49.92
CA THR A 605 -26.63 3.94 -51.06
C THR A 605 -25.14 3.70 -50.78
N LYS A 606 -24.72 3.70 -49.51
CA LYS A 606 -23.33 3.50 -49.07
C LYS A 606 -23.18 2.63 -47.80
N THR A 607 -24.24 1.96 -47.35
CA THR A 607 -24.23 1.20 -46.09
C THR A 607 -24.60 -0.25 -46.35
N THR A 608 -23.84 -1.17 -45.76
CA THR A 608 -24.09 -2.61 -45.85
C THR A 608 -24.52 -3.12 -44.48
N SER A 609 -25.60 -3.88 -44.42
CA SER A 609 -25.99 -4.61 -43.22
C SER A 609 -25.48 -6.04 -43.29
N LEU A 610 -24.78 -6.47 -42.23
CA LEU A 610 -24.21 -7.80 -42.08
C LEU A 610 -24.88 -8.55 -40.94
N ASP A 611 -25.20 -9.81 -41.20
CA ASP A 611 -25.55 -10.80 -40.19
C ASP A 611 -24.49 -11.90 -40.20
N ALA A 612 -24.03 -12.35 -39.04
CA ALA A 612 -23.07 -13.42 -38.93
C ALA A 612 -23.35 -14.31 -37.70
N GLN A 613 -23.09 -15.60 -37.80
CA GLN A 613 -23.22 -16.55 -36.70
C GLN A 613 -22.00 -17.48 -36.64
N LEU A 614 -21.51 -17.71 -35.43
CA LEU A 614 -20.45 -18.68 -35.14
C LEU A 614 -21.08 -19.99 -34.71
N LEU A 615 -20.70 -21.08 -35.36
CA LEU A 615 -21.23 -22.42 -35.13
C LEU A 615 -20.16 -23.33 -34.52
N ASP A 616 -20.57 -24.18 -33.59
CA ASP A 616 -19.76 -25.28 -33.06
C ASP A 616 -19.72 -26.48 -34.03
N SER A 617 -18.96 -27.51 -33.66
CA SER A 617 -18.85 -28.77 -34.40
C SER A 617 -20.18 -29.51 -34.59
N ASN A 618 -21.17 -29.24 -33.73
CA ASN A 618 -22.51 -29.83 -33.75
C ASN A 618 -23.52 -28.95 -34.52
N GLY A 619 -23.08 -27.81 -35.07
CA GLY A 619 -23.94 -26.86 -35.78
C GLY A 619 -24.81 -25.98 -34.87
N ARG A 620 -24.50 -25.91 -33.56
CA ARG A 620 -25.17 -24.99 -32.62
C ARG A 620 -24.54 -23.61 -32.70
N VAL A 621 -25.37 -22.58 -32.59
CA VAL A 621 -24.91 -21.18 -32.58
C VAL A 621 -24.30 -20.85 -31.23
N TYR A 622 -23.05 -20.37 -31.25
CA TYR A 622 -22.30 -19.91 -30.08
C TYR A 622 -22.29 -18.38 -29.96
N ALA A 623 -22.10 -17.69 -31.08
CA ALA A 623 -22.10 -16.23 -31.15
C ALA A 623 -22.92 -15.77 -32.35
N ARG A 624 -23.56 -14.61 -32.24
CA ARG A 624 -24.36 -14.00 -33.31
C ARG A 624 -24.14 -12.50 -33.35
N LEU A 625 -23.97 -11.97 -34.56
CA LEU A 625 -24.07 -10.55 -34.87
C LEU A 625 -25.24 -10.38 -35.83
N THR A 626 -26.17 -9.49 -35.49
CA THR A 626 -27.34 -9.16 -36.33
C THR A 626 -27.35 -7.67 -36.59
N GLY A 627 -27.59 -7.29 -37.84
CA GLY A 627 -27.75 -5.89 -38.25
C GLY A 627 -26.49 -5.04 -38.05
N ALA A 628 -25.29 -5.62 -38.23
CA ALA A 628 -24.04 -4.87 -38.18
C ALA A 628 -23.93 -3.98 -39.43
N ARG A 629 -24.05 -2.66 -39.23
CA ARG A 629 -23.95 -1.66 -40.29
C ARG A 629 -22.50 -1.31 -40.53
N MET A 630 -22.08 -1.54 -41.77
CA MET A 630 -20.74 -1.28 -42.26
C MET A 630 -20.75 -0.09 -43.21
N THR A 631 -19.74 0.76 -43.07
CA THR A 631 -19.52 1.92 -43.94
C THR A 631 -18.20 1.74 -44.69
N PRO A 632 -18.13 2.06 -46.00
CA PRO A 632 -16.89 2.05 -46.76
C PRO A 632 -15.82 2.91 -46.10
N TYR A 633 -14.65 2.32 -45.92
CA TYR A 633 -13.43 3.00 -45.49
C TYR A 633 -12.76 3.60 -46.72
N THR A 634 -12.44 4.90 -46.65
CA THR A 634 -11.72 5.59 -47.73
C THR A 634 -10.29 5.86 -47.27
N PRO A 635 -9.26 5.22 -47.86
CA PRO A 635 -7.87 5.45 -47.49
C PRO A 635 -7.41 6.86 -47.85
N ALA A 636 -6.54 7.45 -47.02
CA ALA A 636 -6.00 8.80 -47.19
C ALA A 636 -5.10 8.93 -48.43
N PHE A 637 -4.46 7.82 -48.83
CA PHE A 637 -3.62 7.74 -50.03
C PHE A 637 -4.31 6.94 -51.15
N SER A 638 -5.51 7.33 -51.59
CA SER A 638 -6.06 6.82 -52.85
C SER A 638 -5.68 7.76 -54.01
N SER A 639 -4.56 7.47 -54.66
CA SER A 639 -4.17 8.11 -55.93
C SER A 639 -4.69 7.36 -57.16
N GLU A 640 -5.39 6.23 -56.99
CA GLU A 640 -6.12 5.62 -58.10
C GLU A 640 -7.51 6.25 -58.20
N PRO A 641 -7.88 6.84 -59.37
CA PRO A 641 -9.26 7.24 -59.59
C PRO A 641 -10.09 5.96 -59.45
N ALA A 642 -11.04 5.98 -58.50
CA ALA A 642 -12.04 4.93 -58.36
C ALA A 642 -12.50 4.55 -59.78
N ILE A 643 -12.52 3.26 -60.11
CA ILE A 643 -13.07 2.78 -61.38
C ILE A 643 -14.54 3.23 -61.39
N GLN A 644 -14.78 4.42 -61.93
CA GLN A 644 -16.09 5.01 -61.99
C GLN A 644 -16.81 4.17 -63.03
N ARG A 645 -17.67 3.29 -62.55
CA ARG A 645 -18.58 2.57 -63.43
C ARG A 645 -19.31 3.65 -64.22
N GLN A 646 -19.13 3.67 -65.53
CA GLN A 646 -19.80 4.56 -66.47
C GLN A 646 -20.91 3.75 -67.14
N PRO A 647 -22.03 3.46 -66.45
CA PRO A 647 -23.08 2.59 -66.98
C PRO A 647 -23.85 3.23 -68.14
N ILE A 648 -23.63 4.52 -68.40
CA ILE A 648 -24.28 5.29 -69.45
C ILE A 648 -23.18 5.86 -70.34
N ALA A 649 -23.20 5.45 -71.61
CA ALA A 649 -22.34 6.01 -72.65
C ALA A 649 -23.18 6.88 -73.59
N ARG A 650 -22.58 7.94 -74.13
CA ARG A 650 -23.17 8.73 -75.22
C ARG A 650 -22.49 8.33 -76.53
N VAL A 651 -23.27 8.00 -77.55
CA VAL A 651 -22.75 7.82 -78.91
C VAL A 651 -22.41 9.20 -79.48
N VAL A 652 -21.14 9.43 -79.79
CA VAL A 652 -20.65 10.64 -80.46
C VAL A 652 -20.38 10.30 -81.91
N TRP A 653 -21.06 10.96 -82.85
CA TRP A 653 -20.82 10.80 -84.30
C TRP A 653 -19.87 11.89 -84.80
N LYS A 654 -18.85 11.53 -85.57
CA LYS A 654 -17.98 12.45 -86.31
C LYS A 654 -17.95 12.10 -87.81
N PRO A 655 -17.69 13.06 -88.72
CA PRO A 655 -17.59 12.80 -90.16
C PRO A 655 -16.50 11.77 -90.50
N CYS A 656 -16.77 10.87 -91.45
CA CYS A 656 -15.80 9.86 -91.90
C CYS A 656 -14.79 10.46 -92.90
N ILE A 657 -13.50 10.46 -92.54
CA ILE A 657 -12.40 11.01 -93.36
C ILE A 657 -12.10 10.17 -94.62
N LEU A 658 -12.49 8.89 -94.64
CA LEU A 658 -12.25 7.98 -95.77
C LEU A 658 -13.08 8.32 -97.02
N ASN A 659 -14.09 9.18 -96.89
CA ASN A 659 -14.87 9.69 -98.03
C ASN A 659 -14.22 10.92 -98.71
N PHE A 660 -13.06 11.39 -98.24
CA PHE A 660 -12.33 12.46 -98.92
C PHE A 660 -11.52 11.87 -100.08
N GLY A 661 -12.02 12.04 -101.31
CA GLY A 661 -11.34 11.55 -102.52
C GLY A 661 -9.98 12.22 -102.77
N PRO A 662 -9.08 11.57 -103.56
CA PRO A 662 -7.64 11.87 -103.61
C PRO A 662 -7.24 13.22 -104.24
N ASN A 663 -8.17 13.98 -104.82
CA ASN A 663 -7.87 15.17 -105.66
C ASN A 663 -8.54 16.48 -105.20
N ARG A 664 -8.73 16.71 -103.89
CA ARG A 664 -9.30 17.98 -103.40
C ARG A 664 -8.40 18.66 -102.39
N ASN A 665 -8.26 19.99 -102.55
CA ASN A 665 -7.45 20.86 -101.70
C ASN A 665 -7.91 20.77 -100.24
N ILE A 666 -7.08 20.16 -99.40
CA ILE A 666 -7.39 19.84 -98.00
C ILE A 666 -7.75 21.09 -97.19
N SER A 667 -7.16 22.24 -97.51
CA SER A 667 -7.47 23.52 -96.87
C SER A 667 -8.93 23.99 -97.08
N LYS A 668 -9.60 23.58 -98.17
CA LYS A 668 -11.04 23.87 -98.35
C LYS A 668 -11.91 22.92 -97.53
N GLN A 669 -11.46 21.70 -97.26
CA GLN A 669 -12.22 20.71 -96.49
C GLN A 669 -12.10 20.93 -94.98
N SER A 670 -10.92 21.34 -94.47
CA SER A 670 -10.78 21.73 -93.07
C SER A 670 -11.71 22.91 -92.72
N ASN A 671 -11.80 23.90 -93.60
CA ASN A 671 -12.75 25.01 -93.49
C ASN A 671 -14.22 24.57 -93.49
N LEU A 672 -14.59 23.53 -94.26
CA LEU A 672 -15.96 23.00 -94.32
C LEU A 672 -16.34 22.23 -93.05
N ILE A 673 -15.36 21.53 -92.45
CA ILE A 673 -15.53 20.81 -91.17
C ILE A 673 -15.69 21.84 -90.03
N TRP A 674 -14.87 22.90 -90.06
CA TRP A 674 -14.94 23.99 -89.07
C TRP A 674 -16.28 24.73 -89.08
N THR A 675 -16.77 25.12 -90.26
CA THR A 675 -18.02 25.87 -90.43
C THR A 675 -19.29 25.09 -90.08
N ARG A 676 -19.26 23.76 -90.07
CA ARG A 676 -20.41 22.91 -89.66
C ARG A 676 -20.34 22.46 -88.19
N GLY A 677 -19.17 22.54 -87.55
CA GLY A 677 -18.95 22.04 -86.18
C GLY A 677 -18.97 23.11 -85.07
N SER A 678 -18.74 24.38 -85.41
CA SER A 678 -18.65 25.47 -84.43
C SER A 678 -19.91 26.34 -84.45
N THR A 679 -20.65 26.38 -83.35
CA THR A 679 -21.69 27.39 -83.07
C THR A 679 -21.17 28.56 -82.22
N ALA A 680 -19.85 28.66 -82.00
CA ALA A 680 -19.29 29.75 -81.22
C ALA A 680 -17.84 30.05 -81.64
N ILE A 681 -17.59 31.35 -81.94
CA ILE A 681 -16.33 32.09 -82.05
C ILE A 681 -16.10 32.73 -83.43
N ASP A 682 -16.29 34.06 -83.47
CA ASP A 682 -16.06 35.00 -84.58
C ASP A 682 -14.56 35.30 -84.79
N SER A 683 -13.76 34.29 -85.13
CA SER A 683 -12.40 34.55 -85.61
C SER A 683 -12.04 33.64 -86.77
N HIS A 684 -12.18 34.17 -87.99
CA HIS A 684 -11.54 33.59 -89.17
C HIS A 684 -10.02 33.53 -88.96
N PRO A 685 -9.36 32.39 -89.20
CA PRO A 685 -7.91 32.37 -89.33
C PRO A 685 -7.52 33.17 -90.57
N LYS A 686 -7.00 34.38 -90.39
CA LYS A 686 -6.34 35.12 -91.46
C LYS A 686 -4.96 34.47 -91.68
N ASN A 687 -4.82 33.78 -92.80
CA ASN A 687 -3.58 33.17 -93.34
C ASN A 687 -3.03 31.97 -92.55
N GLY A 688 -3.55 30.77 -92.86
CA GLY A 688 -2.93 29.49 -92.49
C GLY A 688 -3.92 28.34 -92.62
N SER A 689 -3.49 27.22 -93.19
CA SER A 689 -4.28 25.98 -93.23
C SER A 689 -4.44 25.43 -91.80
N ASP A 690 -5.58 25.68 -91.16
CA ASP A 690 -5.88 25.08 -89.86
C ASP A 690 -6.23 23.59 -90.05
N TRP A 691 -5.36 22.72 -89.53
CA TRP A 691 -5.48 21.25 -89.61
C TRP A 691 -6.19 20.65 -88.40
N THR A 692 -6.46 21.44 -87.36
CA THR A 692 -7.08 21.02 -86.09
C THR A 692 -8.35 20.19 -86.29
N PRO A 693 -9.28 20.54 -87.19
CA PRO A 693 -10.53 19.79 -87.36
C PRO A 693 -10.29 18.39 -87.92
N ILE A 694 -9.31 18.25 -88.81
CA ILE A 694 -8.91 16.97 -89.41
C ILE A 694 -8.20 16.11 -88.36
N LEU A 695 -7.28 16.70 -87.59
CA LEU A 695 -6.60 16.02 -86.50
C LEU A 695 -7.59 15.54 -85.43
N SER A 696 -8.65 16.31 -85.17
CA SER A 696 -9.75 15.92 -84.27
C SER A 696 -10.49 14.66 -84.74
N ILE A 697 -10.64 14.47 -86.05
CA ILE A 697 -11.33 13.31 -86.66
C ILE A 697 -10.38 12.12 -86.71
N VAL A 698 -9.12 12.32 -87.06
CA VAL A 698 -8.09 11.27 -87.06
C VAL A 698 -7.86 10.74 -85.64
N GLY A 699 -7.74 11.62 -84.66
CA GLY A 699 -7.66 11.24 -83.25
C GLY A 699 -8.93 10.54 -82.74
N PHE A 700 -10.09 10.85 -83.31
CA PHE A 700 -11.33 10.13 -83.04
C PHE A 700 -11.33 8.70 -83.63
N MET A 701 -10.83 8.50 -84.85
CA MET A 701 -10.68 7.17 -85.45
C MET A 701 -9.56 6.34 -84.80
N HIS A 702 -8.50 7.01 -84.32
CA HIS A 702 -7.34 6.39 -83.70
C HIS A 702 -7.05 7.02 -82.33
N PRO A 703 -7.79 6.66 -81.26
CA PRO A 703 -7.68 7.28 -79.94
C PRO A 703 -6.32 7.10 -79.25
N ARG A 704 -5.46 6.24 -79.79
CA ARG A 704 -4.10 6.00 -79.29
C ARG A 704 -3.04 6.84 -80.02
N LEU A 705 -3.39 7.48 -81.14
CA LEU A 705 -2.47 8.28 -81.93
C LEU A 705 -1.96 9.46 -81.09
N ARG A 706 -0.64 9.62 -81.00
CA ARG A 706 0.03 10.71 -80.31
C ARG A 706 0.59 11.68 -81.34
N ILE A 707 0.19 12.94 -81.24
CA ILE A 707 0.51 13.97 -82.24
C ILE A 707 1.32 15.06 -81.55
N LEU A 708 2.45 15.45 -82.14
CA LEU A 708 3.27 16.57 -81.69
C LEU A 708 3.31 17.66 -82.76
N GLU A 709 2.90 18.88 -82.42
CA GLU A 709 3.10 20.07 -83.26
C GLU A 709 4.32 20.85 -82.76
N LEU A 710 5.35 20.92 -83.60
CA LEU A 710 6.60 21.64 -83.33
C LEU A 710 6.51 23.07 -83.86
N LEU A 711 6.70 24.02 -82.94
CA LEU A 711 6.68 25.45 -83.16
C LEU A 711 8.10 26.04 -83.06
N ASP A 712 8.25 27.26 -83.55
CA ASP A 712 9.57 27.88 -83.76
C ASP A 712 10.30 28.30 -82.48
N SER A 713 9.58 28.51 -81.38
CA SER A 713 10.15 28.94 -80.10
C SER A 713 9.24 28.55 -78.92
N ALA A 714 9.80 28.58 -77.71
CA ALA A 714 9.04 28.38 -76.48
C ALA A 714 7.90 29.41 -76.33
N GLU A 715 8.14 30.66 -76.75
CA GLU A 715 7.14 31.73 -76.74
C GLU A 715 5.96 31.40 -77.67
N ALA A 716 6.24 30.87 -78.86
CA ALA A 716 5.21 30.45 -79.81
C ALA A 716 4.37 29.28 -79.27
N VAL A 717 4.99 28.37 -78.51
CA VAL A 717 4.29 27.28 -77.83
C VAL A 717 3.35 27.80 -76.75
N HIS A 718 3.78 28.79 -75.98
CA HIS A 718 2.93 29.41 -74.96
C HIS A 718 1.75 30.18 -75.57
N GLU A 719 1.99 30.93 -76.65
CA GLU A 719 0.94 31.65 -77.37
C GLU A 719 -0.08 30.68 -78.00
N MET A 720 0.39 29.61 -78.65
CA MET A 720 -0.47 28.55 -79.21
C MET A 720 -1.27 27.83 -78.11
N TRP A 721 -0.65 27.54 -76.98
CA TRP A 721 -1.31 26.92 -75.84
C TRP A 721 -2.46 27.78 -75.32
N GLN A 722 -2.23 29.09 -75.14
CA GLN A 722 -3.28 30.02 -74.71
C GLN A 722 -4.41 30.15 -75.75
N ALA A 723 -4.08 30.17 -77.04
CA ALA A 723 -5.07 30.20 -78.11
C ALA A 723 -5.93 28.92 -78.16
N ARG A 724 -5.31 27.75 -77.92
CA ARG A 724 -5.94 26.44 -78.11
C ARG A 724 -6.52 25.82 -76.84
N ALA A 725 -6.14 26.27 -75.63
CA ALA A 725 -6.76 25.86 -74.37
C ALA A 725 -8.27 26.14 -74.31
N LYS A 726 -8.78 27.04 -75.17
CA LYS A 726 -10.21 27.36 -75.31
C LYS A 726 -10.90 26.62 -76.47
N ALA A 727 -10.18 25.85 -77.28
CA ALA A 727 -10.73 25.15 -78.44
C ALA A 727 -11.25 23.76 -78.06
N ILE A 728 -12.51 23.46 -78.42
CA ILE A 728 -13.25 22.27 -77.98
C ILE A 728 -12.85 20.99 -78.76
N ASP A 729 -12.07 21.10 -79.84
CA ASP A 729 -11.88 20.03 -80.83
C ASP A 729 -10.45 19.45 -80.91
N ILE A 730 -9.67 19.50 -79.84
CA ILE A 730 -8.30 18.96 -79.83
C ILE A 730 -8.30 17.47 -79.43
N PRO A 731 -7.56 16.58 -80.14
CA PRO A 731 -7.40 15.20 -79.72
C PRO A 731 -6.82 15.08 -78.31
N PRO A 732 -7.26 14.11 -77.48
CA PRO A 732 -6.80 13.98 -76.11
C PRO A 732 -5.30 13.66 -75.97
N ASN A 733 -4.63 13.19 -77.03
CA ASN A 733 -3.18 12.91 -77.05
C ASN A 733 -2.40 13.93 -77.92
N TYR A 734 -2.92 15.14 -78.08
CA TYR A 734 -2.25 16.22 -78.79
C TYR A 734 -1.24 16.92 -77.88
N SER A 735 -0.02 17.13 -78.37
CA SER A 735 1.02 17.87 -77.68
C SER A 735 1.55 18.99 -78.57
N VAL A 736 1.94 20.10 -77.94
CA VAL A 736 2.65 21.20 -78.60
C VAL A 736 4.05 21.28 -78.00
N GLY A 737 5.03 21.61 -78.82
CA GLY A 737 6.41 21.67 -78.39
C GLY A 737 7.27 22.53 -79.29
N TYR A 738 8.53 22.73 -78.90
CA TYR A 738 9.53 23.37 -79.74
C TYR A 738 10.83 22.56 -79.67
N MET A 739 11.67 22.74 -80.68
CA MET A 739 13.02 22.18 -80.67
C MET A 739 14.00 23.31 -80.32
N SER A 740 14.80 23.12 -79.28
CA SER A 740 15.84 24.06 -78.90
C SER A 740 17.02 24.03 -79.90
N PRO A 741 17.86 25.08 -79.94
CA PRO A 741 18.97 25.17 -80.91
C PRO A 741 20.00 24.03 -80.84
N ASP A 742 20.06 23.32 -79.71
CA ASP A 742 20.89 22.13 -79.47
C ASP A 742 20.23 20.81 -79.93
N GLY A 743 19.04 20.87 -80.52
CA GLY A 743 18.32 19.72 -81.07
C GLY A 743 17.44 18.95 -80.07
N GLN A 744 17.33 19.39 -78.82
CA GLN A 744 16.43 18.79 -77.83
C GLN A 744 14.98 19.24 -78.07
N VAL A 745 14.04 18.31 -78.03
CA VAL A 745 12.61 18.63 -78.16
C VAL A 745 12.00 18.76 -76.79
N TYR A 746 11.24 19.84 -76.58
CA TYR A 746 10.44 20.08 -75.38
C TYR A 746 8.96 20.10 -75.76
N ALA A 747 8.11 19.37 -75.04
CA ALA A 747 6.70 19.26 -75.36
C ALA A 747 5.82 19.23 -74.10
N ALA A 748 4.58 19.70 -74.25
CA ALA A 748 3.53 19.63 -73.25
C ALA A 748 2.24 19.09 -73.88
N ARG A 749 1.50 18.26 -73.14
CA ARG A 749 0.26 17.64 -73.60
C ARG A 749 -0.93 18.55 -73.31
N LEU A 750 -1.70 18.89 -74.35
CA LEU A 750 -2.96 19.62 -74.24
C LEU A 750 -4.04 18.68 -73.70
N GLY A 751 -4.17 18.62 -72.37
CA GLY A 751 -5.23 17.86 -71.72
C GLY A 751 -4.89 17.53 -70.27
N HIS A 752 -5.54 18.26 -69.34
CA HIS A 752 -5.42 18.19 -67.88
C HIS A 752 -4.37 19.12 -67.23
N ALA A 753 -4.52 20.44 -67.36
CA ALA A 753 -3.98 21.40 -66.40
C ALA A 753 -4.77 22.71 -66.45
N SER A 754 -4.86 23.42 -65.32
CA SER A 754 -5.44 24.76 -65.23
C SER A 754 -4.77 25.70 -66.23
N THR A 755 -5.52 26.69 -66.72
CA THR A 755 -5.12 27.63 -67.77
C THR A 755 -3.93 28.56 -67.41
N SER A 756 -3.20 28.29 -66.32
CA SER A 756 -2.19 29.19 -65.75
C SER A 756 -0.74 28.77 -65.99
N ASP A 757 -0.39 27.48 -66.03
CA ASP A 757 1.03 27.07 -66.03
C ASP A 757 1.31 25.99 -67.10
N LEU A 758 2.13 26.36 -68.08
CA LEU A 758 2.58 25.46 -69.15
C LEU A 758 4.00 24.97 -68.84
N ASP A 759 4.11 23.78 -68.26
CA ASP A 759 5.41 23.12 -68.06
C ASP A 759 5.81 22.32 -69.30
N LEU A 760 6.84 22.80 -70.01
CA LEU A 760 7.42 22.11 -71.17
C LEU A 760 8.49 21.13 -70.69
N GLU A 761 8.24 19.84 -70.87
CA GLU A 761 9.18 18.78 -70.48
C GLU A 761 10.03 18.33 -71.67
N PRO A 762 11.31 17.96 -71.46
CA PRO A 762 12.13 17.37 -72.51
C PRO A 762 11.56 16.00 -72.92
N VAL A 763 11.39 15.80 -74.22
CA VAL A 763 10.95 14.52 -74.79
C VAL A 763 12.11 13.52 -74.72
N ILE A 764 11.94 12.45 -73.93
CA ILE A 764 12.98 11.43 -73.70
C ILE A 764 12.52 10.10 -74.34
N PRO A 765 13.17 9.62 -75.42
CA PRO A 765 12.72 8.45 -76.18
C PRO A 765 12.56 7.17 -75.33
N HIS A 766 13.45 6.93 -74.37
CA HIS A 766 13.45 5.72 -73.54
C HIS A 766 12.40 5.70 -72.42
N LYS A 767 11.66 6.80 -72.19
CA LYS A 767 10.53 6.86 -71.24
C LYS A 767 9.16 6.61 -71.91
N GLY A 768 9.14 6.12 -73.14
CA GLY A 768 7.90 5.78 -73.84
C GLY A 768 7.13 6.99 -74.39
N GLN A 769 7.77 8.17 -74.46
CA GLN A 769 7.26 9.35 -75.16
C GLN A 769 7.60 9.26 -76.65
N VAL A 770 6.95 8.32 -77.34
CA VAL A 770 6.99 8.23 -78.81
C VAL A 770 5.74 8.90 -79.37
N TYR A 771 5.93 9.76 -80.37
CA TYR A 771 4.85 10.41 -81.11
C TYR A 771 4.70 9.74 -82.48
N ASP A 772 3.46 9.48 -82.88
CA ASP A 772 3.14 8.78 -84.13
C ASP A 772 3.12 9.75 -85.32
N VAL A 773 2.81 11.02 -85.07
CA VAL A 773 2.75 12.09 -86.09
C VAL A 773 3.42 13.33 -85.55
N ILE A 774 4.34 13.91 -86.33
CA ILE A 774 4.98 15.19 -86.04
C ILE A 774 4.54 16.19 -87.11
N LEU A 775 3.98 17.31 -86.67
CA LEU A 775 3.63 18.44 -87.53
C LEU A 775 4.68 19.53 -87.31
N SER A 776 5.25 20.05 -88.39
CA SER A 776 6.19 21.17 -88.32
C SER A 776 5.99 22.11 -89.50
N SER A 777 6.14 23.41 -89.24
CA SER A 777 6.14 24.47 -90.26
C SER A 777 7.46 24.54 -91.04
N LYS A 778 8.51 23.88 -90.55
CA LYS A 778 9.82 23.74 -91.20
C LYS A 778 9.96 22.32 -91.75
N VAL A 779 10.69 22.17 -92.86
CA VAL A 779 11.22 20.85 -93.23
C VAL A 779 12.24 20.51 -92.16
N LEU A 780 11.87 19.58 -91.27
CA LEU A 780 12.70 19.09 -90.17
C LEU A 780 13.93 18.36 -90.67
#